data_AF-A0A969J967-F1
#
_entry.id   AF-A0A969J967-F1
#
_cell.length_a   1.000
_cell.length_b   1.000
_cell.length_c   1.000
_cell.angle_alpha   90.00
_cell.angle_beta   90.00
_cell.angle_gamma   90.00
#
_symmetry.space_group_name_H-M   'P 1'
#
loop_
_entity.id
_entity.type
_entity.pdbx_description
1 polymer ?
#
loop_
_entity_poly.entity_id
_entity_poly.type
_entity_poly.pdbx_seq_one_letter_code
_entity_poly.pdbx_strand_id
1 'polypeptide(L)'
;MVEIPENFLRTIATQHHVSEEELHTLHLALAGQTAEKIAATLGNIKASAVRKRLKSVYEKFGLPLEGAAGKLEVLRGLLKEQYQSSGEIPNQPLSGSRQPLSDFGEAPDISVFYGRTEELKTLEKWIIADHCRLIAILGMGGIGKTTLSVKLAQSIEGQFEYVIWRSLKDAPPFKQILISLVKFLSNQREIDADSSETTTDSISRFLEYLRRHRCLFILDNVESILQGGQTGVYRPGYESYGELFKRVGESSHQSCLIITSREKPRALAALEGEILPVRCWQMRGIEDSSGQEILKAKGLRLSQAEEQGRELIRRYAGNPLALKLIATTIQELFDGNIAEFLKEETIAFNEIRVLLDQHFDRLSALEESIMYWLAINREPVTVQELLDDIIPPVLKPQLLEALTGLVGRSLIEKTQEKPAASFTQQSVVMEYTIERLVEQICDEISHQDFHLLHNHALIKATAKDYIRESEIRLILQPIATYLTARFSKTEIGNWAIQALSVLRHQSLPLRNYAAGNVVNLLCKSGIDLTGYDLSHLVIRQAYLQGISLPHVDFSDSDLSQSTFSEPFSSALSLAFGLDGKLLAVGDANGVICLWQVSQFQQFSVCRGHTNRVWSIVFSPDSQILASGSEDKTVKIWSPTTGECFNTLEGHKSRVWSVAFSRMVKP
;
A
#
# COMPACT_ATOMS: atom_id res chain seq x y z
N MET A 1 -34.33 17.53 40.11
CA MET A 1 -33.71 17.30 41.44
C MET A 1 -32.21 17.40 41.22
N VAL A 2 -31.47 18.15 42.04
CA VAL A 2 -30.00 18.23 41.91
C VAL A 2 -29.45 16.87 42.31
N GLU A 3 -28.87 16.14 41.36
CA GLU A 3 -28.20 14.87 41.60
C GLU A 3 -26.82 15.19 42.19
N ILE A 4 -26.51 14.64 43.36
CA ILE A 4 -25.25 14.89 44.05
C ILE A 4 -24.18 14.05 43.34
N PRO A 5 -23.12 14.64 42.73
CA PRO A 5 -22.14 13.87 41.97
C PRO A 5 -21.42 12.83 42.82
N GLU A 6 -21.10 11.67 42.23
CA GLU A 6 -20.41 10.57 42.93
C GLU A 6 -19.05 11.02 43.49
N ASN A 7 -18.33 11.88 42.78
CA ASN A 7 -17.05 12.44 43.22
C ASN A 7 -17.19 13.25 44.52
N PHE A 8 -18.26 14.05 44.65
CA PHE A 8 -18.54 14.80 45.88
C PHE A 8 -18.91 13.87 47.03
N LEU A 9 -19.73 12.84 46.77
CA LEU A 9 -20.08 11.83 47.77
C LEU A 9 -18.85 11.09 48.29
N ARG A 10 -17.87 10.76 47.44
CA ARG A 10 -16.59 10.14 47.84
C ARG A 10 -15.75 11.08 48.72
N THR A 11 -15.68 12.36 48.39
CA THR A 11 -14.96 13.36 49.18
C THR A 11 -15.56 13.52 50.58
N ILE A 12 -16.88 13.69 50.67
CA ILE A 12 -17.59 13.81 51.95
C ILE A 12 -17.53 12.50 52.75
N ALA A 13 -17.64 11.35 52.08
CA ALA A 13 -17.50 10.04 52.74
C ALA A 13 -16.14 9.89 53.41
N THR A 14 -15.07 10.38 52.77
CA THR A 14 -13.72 10.38 53.34
C THR A 14 -13.63 11.28 54.57
N GLN A 15 -14.24 12.47 54.52
CA GLN A 15 -14.28 13.42 55.65
C GLN A 15 -15.04 12.87 56.87
N HIS A 16 -16.13 12.13 56.64
CA HIS A 16 -16.95 11.54 57.69
C HIS A 16 -16.58 10.09 58.04
N HIS A 17 -15.42 9.60 57.58
CA HIS A 17 -14.93 8.23 57.82
C HIS A 17 -15.93 7.12 57.44
N VAL A 18 -16.69 7.34 56.37
CA VAL A 18 -17.62 6.35 55.80
C VAL A 18 -16.82 5.35 54.96
N SER A 19 -17.01 4.05 55.19
CA SER A 19 -16.33 3.00 54.43
C SER A 19 -16.89 2.86 53.02
N GLU A 20 -16.13 2.30 52.09
CA GLU A 20 -16.57 2.04 50.70
C GLU A 20 -17.87 1.21 50.63
N GLU A 21 -18.05 0.24 51.53
CA GLU A 21 -19.28 -0.56 51.59
C GLU A 21 -20.50 0.26 52.04
N GLU A 22 -20.29 1.17 52.98
CA GLU A 22 -21.33 2.10 53.45
C GLU A 22 -21.64 3.16 52.40
N LEU A 23 -20.63 3.65 51.69
CA LEU A 23 -20.78 4.61 50.59
C LEU A 23 -21.58 4.01 49.44
N HIS A 24 -21.26 2.78 49.03
CA HIS A 24 -22.01 2.09 47.99
C HIS A 24 -23.47 1.82 48.42
N THR A 25 -23.70 1.48 49.69
CA THR A 25 -25.05 1.35 50.27
C THR A 25 -25.80 2.69 50.28
N LEU A 26 -25.12 3.79 50.65
CA LEU A 26 -25.68 5.14 50.67
C LEU A 26 -26.05 5.63 49.25
N HIS A 27 -25.20 5.35 48.25
CA HIS A 27 -25.46 5.72 46.86
C HIS A 27 -26.75 5.08 46.34
N LEU A 28 -26.93 3.78 46.57
CA LEU A 28 -28.14 3.06 46.16
C LEU A 28 -29.39 3.52 46.93
N ALA A 29 -29.23 3.91 48.20
CA ALA A 29 -30.31 4.49 48.99
C ALA A 29 -30.70 5.89 48.48
N LEU A 30 -29.72 6.75 48.16
CA LEU A 30 -29.95 8.08 47.58
C LEU A 30 -30.61 8.00 46.19
N ALA A 31 -30.41 6.92 45.45
CA ALA A 31 -31.12 6.61 44.20
C ALA A 31 -32.58 6.11 44.40
N GLY A 32 -33.05 6.05 45.65
CA GLY A 32 -34.45 5.70 45.98
C GLY A 32 -34.74 4.20 46.03
N GLN A 33 -33.72 3.34 46.09
CA GLN A 33 -33.94 1.89 46.21
C GLN A 33 -34.37 1.49 47.63
N THR A 34 -35.25 0.50 47.75
CA THR A 34 -35.64 -0.10 49.04
C THR A 34 -34.51 -0.97 49.61
N ALA A 35 -34.49 -1.16 50.93
CA ALA A 35 -33.45 -1.95 51.60
C ALA A 35 -33.35 -3.38 51.05
N GLU A 36 -34.46 -3.96 50.62
CA GLU A 36 -34.56 -5.29 50.03
C GLU A 36 -33.93 -5.34 48.62
N LYS A 37 -34.08 -4.27 47.83
CA LYS A 37 -33.47 -4.18 46.49
C LYS A 37 -31.97 -3.90 46.57
N ILE A 38 -31.55 -3.06 47.50
CA ILE A 38 -30.12 -2.81 47.79
C ILE A 38 -29.45 -4.10 48.26
N ALA A 39 -30.10 -4.86 49.13
CA ALA A 39 -29.62 -6.16 49.61
C ALA A 39 -29.35 -7.15 48.46
N ALA A 40 -30.23 -7.22 47.47
CA ALA A 40 -30.04 -8.06 46.28
C ALA A 40 -28.86 -7.58 45.42
N THR A 41 -28.73 -6.27 45.21
CA THR A 41 -27.64 -5.66 44.41
C THR A 41 -26.26 -5.85 45.04
N LEU A 42 -26.16 -5.80 46.37
CA LEU A 42 -24.90 -5.89 47.11
C LEU A 42 -24.43 -7.33 47.41
N GLY A 43 -24.81 -8.30 46.58
CA GLY A 43 -24.42 -9.70 46.74
C GLY A 43 -25.31 -10.51 47.70
N ASN A 44 -26.62 -10.23 47.71
CA ASN A 44 -27.62 -11.00 48.46
C ASN A 44 -27.45 -10.97 50.00
N ILE A 45 -27.05 -9.82 50.54
CA ILE A 45 -26.99 -9.61 51.99
C ILE A 45 -28.41 -9.45 52.59
N LYS A 46 -28.57 -9.61 53.91
CA LYS A 46 -29.87 -9.39 54.57
C LYS A 46 -30.24 -7.90 54.56
N ALA A 47 -31.52 -7.57 54.37
CA ALA A 47 -32.04 -6.20 54.47
C ALA A 47 -31.74 -5.54 55.85
N SER A 48 -31.59 -6.34 56.91
CA SER A 48 -31.13 -5.87 58.22
C SER A 48 -29.68 -5.35 58.22
N ALA A 49 -28.80 -5.93 57.39
CA ALA A 49 -27.43 -5.46 57.23
C ALA A 49 -27.37 -4.12 56.48
N VAL A 50 -28.22 -3.93 55.46
CA VAL A 50 -28.38 -2.66 54.75
C VAL A 50 -28.82 -1.55 55.71
N ARG A 51 -29.82 -1.83 56.56
CA ARG A 51 -30.28 -0.87 57.59
C ARG A 51 -29.19 -0.56 58.63
N LYS A 52 -28.35 -1.55 59.00
CA LYS A 52 -27.22 -1.35 59.91
C LYS A 52 -26.14 -0.44 59.29
N ARG A 53 -25.82 -0.63 58.02
CA ARG A 53 -24.88 0.23 57.27
C ARG A 53 -25.40 1.66 57.16
N LEU A 54 -26.67 1.85 56.79
CA LEU A 54 -27.28 3.20 56.75
C LEU A 54 -27.33 3.86 58.13
N LYS A 55 -27.61 3.09 59.19
CA LYS A 55 -27.56 3.60 60.57
C LYS A 55 -26.16 4.11 60.94
N SER A 56 -25.12 3.35 60.63
CA SER A 56 -23.71 3.76 60.82
C SER A 56 -23.39 5.03 60.04
N VAL A 57 -23.88 5.16 58.80
CA VAL A 57 -23.75 6.42 58.03
C VAL A 57 -24.43 7.57 58.77
N TYR A 58 -25.69 7.42 59.21
CA TYR A 58 -26.39 8.48 59.93
C TYR A 58 -25.66 8.91 61.22
N GLU A 59 -25.06 7.97 61.96
CA GLU A 59 -24.22 8.25 63.13
C GLU A 59 -22.98 9.10 62.76
N LYS A 60 -22.30 8.77 61.66
CA LYS A 60 -21.12 9.50 61.16
C LYS A 60 -21.44 10.93 60.68
N PHE A 61 -22.69 11.16 60.28
CA PHE A 61 -23.20 12.49 59.92
C PHE A 61 -23.92 13.20 61.08
N GLY A 62 -23.85 12.66 62.32
CA GLY A 62 -24.39 13.31 63.52
C GLY A 62 -25.92 13.34 63.62
N LEU A 63 -26.63 12.46 62.90
CA LEU A 63 -28.09 12.38 62.93
C LEU A 63 -28.58 11.55 64.13
N PRO A 64 -29.63 11.99 64.86
CA PRO A 64 -30.10 11.32 66.09
C PRO A 64 -30.58 9.89 65.84
N LEU A 65 -30.49 9.01 66.83
CA LEU A 65 -30.67 7.55 66.66
C LEU A 65 -32.12 7.06 66.64
N GLU A 66 -33.07 7.82 67.19
CA GLU A 66 -34.47 7.41 67.29
C GLU A 66 -35.30 7.88 66.07
N GLY A 67 -36.23 7.03 65.60
CA GLY A 67 -37.11 7.27 64.44
C GLY A 67 -36.43 7.15 63.06
N ALA A 68 -36.78 6.15 62.23
CA ALA A 68 -36.15 5.95 60.91
C ALA A 68 -36.75 6.82 59.78
N ALA A 69 -37.98 7.32 59.95
CA ALA A 69 -38.69 8.05 58.92
C ALA A 69 -38.05 9.43 58.68
N GLY A 70 -37.66 9.72 57.44
CA GLY A 70 -37.12 11.02 57.03
C GLY A 70 -35.61 11.21 57.16
N LYS A 71 -34.84 10.31 57.79
CA LYS A 71 -33.38 10.48 57.97
C LYS A 71 -32.58 10.57 56.68
N LEU A 72 -32.97 9.77 55.68
CA LEU A 72 -32.36 9.83 54.36
C LEU A 72 -32.64 11.17 53.66
N GLU A 73 -33.82 11.76 53.88
CA GLU A 73 -34.17 13.07 53.33
C GLU A 73 -33.43 14.21 54.03
N VAL A 74 -33.26 14.13 55.36
CA VAL A 74 -32.43 15.07 56.12
C VAL A 74 -30.97 14.98 55.69
N LEU A 75 -30.41 13.77 55.57
CA LEU A 75 -29.04 13.58 55.06
C LEU A 75 -28.90 14.10 53.63
N ARG A 76 -29.89 13.86 52.76
CA ARG A 76 -29.92 14.41 51.41
C ARG A 76 -29.95 15.95 51.41
N GLY A 77 -30.68 16.55 52.35
CA GLY A 77 -30.70 18.00 52.57
C GLY A 77 -29.33 18.54 52.99
N LEU A 78 -28.71 17.93 54.00
CA LEU A 78 -27.37 18.31 54.49
C LEU A 78 -26.29 18.17 53.41
N LEU A 79 -26.29 17.06 52.67
CA LEU A 79 -25.35 16.86 51.56
C LEU A 79 -25.56 17.90 50.45
N LYS A 80 -26.81 18.32 50.20
CA LYS A 80 -27.12 19.35 49.22
C LYS A 80 -26.68 20.74 49.68
N GLU A 81 -26.88 21.09 50.95
CA GLU A 81 -26.38 22.35 51.52
C GLU A 81 -24.85 22.40 51.56
N GLN A 82 -24.19 21.29 51.94
CA GLN A 82 -22.72 21.16 51.89
C GLN A 82 -22.20 21.25 50.45
N TYR A 83 -22.90 20.66 49.48
CA TYR A 83 -22.55 20.77 48.07
C TYR A 83 -22.73 22.19 47.52
N GLN A 84 -23.76 22.91 47.98
CA GLN A 84 -23.99 24.29 47.58
C GLN A 84 -23.02 25.29 48.24
N SER A 85 -22.49 24.96 49.44
CA SER A 85 -21.56 25.81 50.20
C SER A 85 -20.08 25.51 49.95
N SER A 86 -19.73 24.33 49.41
CA SER A 86 -18.34 23.96 49.07
C SER A 86 -17.75 24.72 47.87
N GLY A 87 -18.52 25.58 47.21
CA GLY A 87 -18.06 26.29 46.00
C GLY A 87 -17.81 25.38 44.79
N GLU A 88 -17.99 24.06 44.93
CA GLU A 88 -18.13 23.12 43.83
C GLU A 88 -19.55 23.24 43.29
N ILE A 89 -19.72 24.17 42.38
CA ILE A 89 -20.96 24.42 41.65
C ILE A 89 -21.55 23.07 41.16
N PRO A 90 -22.81 22.73 41.52
CA PRO A 90 -23.59 21.76 40.77
C PRO A 90 -23.53 22.13 39.31
N ASN A 91 -23.18 21.17 38.44
CA ASN A 91 -23.54 21.19 37.03
C ASN A 91 -25.06 21.47 36.90
N GLN A 92 -25.45 22.73 37.00
CA GLN A 92 -26.51 23.28 36.21
C GLN A 92 -25.95 23.32 34.78
N PRO A 93 -26.77 22.97 33.77
CA PRO A 93 -26.37 23.27 32.40
C PRO A 93 -26.03 24.76 32.40
N LEU A 94 -24.84 25.09 31.91
CA LEU A 94 -24.49 26.45 31.56
C LEU A 94 -25.58 26.94 30.59
N SER A 95 -26.62 27.57 31.13
CA SER A 95 -27.46 28.55 30.43
C SER A 95 -26.67 29.87 30.34
N GLY A 96 -25.40 29.73 29.97
CA GLY A 96 -24.58 30.67 29.27
C GLY A 96 -23.88 29.78 28.26
N SER A 97 -24.46 29.65 27.08
CA SER A 97 -23.78 29.10 25.91
C SER A 97 -22.48 29.87 25.72
N ARG A 98 -21.37 29.43 26.31
CA ARG A 98 -20.10 29.64 25.65
C ARG A 98 -20.10 28.61 24.55
N GLN A 99 -20.66 29.04 23.41
CA GLN A 99 -20.39 28.35 22.16
C GLN A 99 -18.86 28.17 22.08
N PRO A 100 -18.39 26.97 21.72
CA PRO A 100 -16.97 26.76 21.47
C PRO A 100 -16.46 27.86 20.55
N LEU A 101 -15.33 28.47 20.90
CA LEU A 101 -14.70 29.44 20.02
C LEU A 101 -13.99 28.65 18.91
N SER A 102 -14.66 28.55 17.78
CA SER A 102 -14.18 27.82 16.61
C SER A 102 -13.57 28.76 15.56
N ASP A 103 -12.40 28.42 15.05
CA ASP A 103 -11.79 29.05 13.90
C ASP A 103 -11.31 27.97 12.92
N PHE A 104 -12.17 27.72 11.92
CA PHE A 104 -11.90 26.74 10.89
C PHE A 104 -11.06 27.30 9.72
N GLY A 105 -10.73 28.59 9.69
CA GLY A 105 -9.93 29.21 8.64
C GLY A 105 -10.38 28.83 7.23
N GLU A 106 -9.46 28.25 6.45
CA GLU A 106 -9.66 27.78 5.06
C GLU A 106 -10.12 26.30 4.98
N ALA A 107 -10.68 25.73 6.05
CA ALA A 107 -11.15 24.35 6.03
C ALA A 107 -12.21 24.14 4.93
N PRO A 108 -12.15 23.02 4.19
CA PRO A 108 -13.12 22.75 3.13
C PRO A 108 -14.53 22.51 3.69
N ASP A 109 -15.55 22.88 2.91
CA ASP A 109 -16.93 22.52 3.22
C ASP A 109 -17.12 21.00 3.13
N ILE A 110 -17.78 20.46 4.15
CA ILE A 110 -18.04 19.03 4.34
C ILE A 110 -19.54 18.71 4.43
N SER A 111 -20.37 19.55 3.81
CA SER A 111 -21.80 19.32 3.59
C SER A 111 -22.11 17.93 3.04
N VAL A 112 -21.21 17.36 2.23
CA VAL A 112 -21.30 16.00 1.73
C VAL A 112 -20.14 15.15 2.26
N PHE A 113 -20.48 14.10 3.03
CA PHE A 113 -19.52 13.19 3.64
C PHE A 113 -19.96 11.74 3.44
N TYR A 114 -19.06 10.87 2.99
CA TYR A 114 -19.35 9.48 2.63
C TYR A 114 -18.62 8.51 3.56
N GLY A 115 -19.37 7.59 4.15
CA GLY A 115 -18.83 6.49 4.97
C GLY A 115 -18.04 6.95 6.19
N ARG A 116 -16.95 6.22 6.48
CA ARG A 116 -15.95 6.54 7.53
C ARG A 116 -16.46 6.59 8.98
N THR A 117 -17.62 5.98 9.25
CA THR A 117 -18.26 6.09 10.56
C THR A 117 -17.47 5.38 11.66
N GLU A 118 -16.85 4.24 11.35
CA GLU A 118 -16.02 3.50 12.31
C GLU A 118 -14.69 4.20 12.60
N GLU A 119 -14.07 4.82 11.58
CA GLU A 119 -12.89 5.66 11.78
C GLU A 119 -13.21 6.88 12.66
N LEU A 120 -14.33 7.57 12.41
CA LEU A 120 -14.77 8.69 13.25
C LEU A 120 -14.99 8.27 14.70
N LYS A 121 -15.72 7.17 14.94
CA LYS A 121 -15.95 6.64 16.30
C LYS A 121 -14.64 6.30 17.00
N THR A 122 -13.69 5.71 16.28
CA THR A 122 -12.39 5.32 16.83
C THR A 122 -11.58 6.55 17.22
N LEU A 123 -11.49 7.55 16.33
CA LEU A 123 -10.77 8.78 16.60
C LEU A 123 -11.44 9.61 17.70
N GLU A 124 -12.78 9.66 17.73
CA GLU A 124 -13.53 10.29 18.82
C GLU A 124 -13.23 9.64 20.17
N LYS A 125 -13.22 8.30 20.22
CA LYS A 125 -12.82 7.56 21.43
C LYS A 125 -11.39 7.92 21.85
N TRP A 126 -10.45 7.95 20.91
CA TRP A 126 -9.05 8.30 21.21
C TRP A 126 -8.92 9.70 21.81
N ILE A 127 -9.70 10.66 21.32
CA ILE A 127 -9.64 12.05 21.79
C ILE A 127 -10.37 12.22 23.12
N ILE A 128 -11.59 11.69 23.23
CA ILE A 128 -12.50 11.99 24.34
C ILE A 128 -12.27 11.04 25.52
N ALA A 129 -12.18 9.74 25.27
CA ALA A 129 -12.08 8.72 26.31
C ALA A 129 -10.62 8.40 26.67
N ASP A 130 -9.75 8.23 25.67
CA ASP A 130 -8.36 7.84 25.90
C ASP A 130 -7.44 9.06 26.15
N HIS A 131 -7.96 10.28 25.98
CA HIS A 131 -7.25 11.55 26.17
C HIS A 131 -5.92 11.63 25.38
N CYS A 132 -5.94 11.16 24.13
CA CYS A 132 -4.80 11.32 23.22
C CYS A 132 -4.46 12.80 23.03
N ARG A 133 -3.18 13.12 23.20
CA ARG A 133 -2.63 14.48 23.10
C ARG A 133 -2.24 14.84 21.68
N LEU A 134 -1.80 13.84 20.90
CA LEU A 134 -1.43 14.02 19.51
C LEU A 134 -1.92 12.83 18.70
N ILE A 135 -2.70 13.10 17.66
CA ILE A 135 -3.16 12.11 16.70
C ILE A 135 -2.65 12.48 15.31
N ALA A 136 -1.96 11.58 14.64
CA ALA A 136 -1.59 11.74 13.24
C ALA A 136 -2.50 10.92 12.33
N ILE A 137 -3.22 11.59 11.44
CA ILE A 137 -4.01 10.96 10.37
C ILE A 137 -3.13 10.90 9.12
N LEU A 138 -2.70 9.69 8.76
CA LEU A 138 -1.76 9.42 7.68
C LEU A 138 -2.47 8.73 6.50
N GLY A 139 -1.95 8.87 5.28
CA GLY A 139 -2.48 8.15 4.11
C GLY A 139 -2.22 8.86 2.79
N MET A 140 -2.59 8.20 1.69
CA MET A 140 -2.36 8.71 0.34
C MET A 140 -3.02 10.07 0.05
N GLY A 141 -2.55 10.74 -1.00
CA GLY A 141 -3.14 11.97 -1.51
C GLY A 141 -4.59 11.74 -1.93
N GLY A 142 -5.50 12.67 -1.63
CA GLY A 142 -6.91 12.54 -2.00
C GLY A 142 -7.75 11.53 -1.19
N ILE A 143 -7.14 10.77 -0.28
CA ILE A 143 -7.82 9.69 0.48
C ILE A 143 -8.91 10.19 1.46
N GLY A 144 -8.97 11.51 1.72
CA GLY A 144 -9.97 12.14 2.58
C GLY A 144 -9.49 12.55 3.98
N LYS A 145 -8.17 12.65 4.23
CA LYS A 145 -7.62 13.04 5.56
C LYS A 145 -8.15 14.39 6.04
N THR A 146 -8.08 15.43 5.20
CA THR A 146 -8.57 16.77 5.51
C THR A 146 -10.06 16.73 5.87
N THR A 147 -10.88 16.13 5.00
CA THR A 147 -12.32 15.99 5.20
C THR A 147 -12.65 15.24 6.50
N LEU A 148 -11.93 14.15 6.80
CA LEU A 148 -12.12 13.38 8.05
C LEU A 148 -11.77 14.22 9.27
N SER A 149 -10.65 14.96 9.25
CA SER A 149 -10.21 15.81 10.36
C SER A 149 -11.22 16.92 10.66
N VAL A 150 -11.79 17.54 9.64
CA VAL A 150 -12.81 18.59 9.78
C VAL A 150 -14.12 18.00 10.28
N LYS A 151 -14.56 16.85 9.75
CA LYS A 151 -15.79 16.18 10.19
C LYS A 151 -15.71 15.75 11.65
N LEU A 152 -14.57 15.22 12.05
CA LEU A 152 -14.27 14.84 13.43
C LEU A 152 -14.30 16.06 14.34
N ALA A 153 -13.68 17.17 13.94
CA ALA A 153 -13.67 18.42 14.71
C ALA A 153 -15.09 18.94 14.97
N GLN A 154 -15.95 18.94 13.94
CA GLN A 154 -17.35 19.36 14.06
C GLN A 154 -18.17 18.43 14.97
N SER A 155 -17.91 17.11 14.94
CA SER A 155 -18.69 16.17 15.76
C SER A 155 -18.35 16.27 17.26
N ILE A 156 -17.10 16.62 17.59
CA ILE A 156 -16.62 16.74 18.98
C ILE A 156 -16.48 18.18 19.46
N GLU A 157 -16.91 19.16 18.67
CA GLU A 157 -16.69 20.60 18.92
C GLU A 157 -17.18 21.03 20.31
N GLY A 158 -18.35 20.53 20.73
CA GLY A 158 -18.94 20.84 22.03
C GLY A 158 -18.16 20.31 23.25
N GLN A 159 -17.11 19.51 23.04
CA GLN A 159 -16.24 18.97 24.10
C GLN A 159 -15.00 19.85 24.34
N PHE A 160 -14.82 20.93 23.59
CA PHE A 160 -13.65 21.81 23.65
C PHE A 160 -14.06 23.27 23.85
N GLU A 161 -13.22 24.05 24.53
CA GLU A 161 -13.40 25.50 24.68
C GLU A 161 -12.98 26.25 23.41
N TYR A 162 -11.92 25.76 22.77
CA TYR A 162 -11.36 26.31 21.54
C TYR A 162 -11.14 25.21 20.51
N VAL A 163 -11.57 25.45 19.28
CA VAL A 163 -11.34 24.56 18.14
C VAL A 163 -10.69 25.35 17.02
N ILE A 164 -9.49 24.94 16.60
CA ILE A 164 -8.71 25.69 15.60
C ILE A 164 -8.27 24.75 14.48
N TRP A 165 -8.45 25.18 13.24
CA TRP A 165 -7.93 24.49 12.07
C TRP A 165 -7.01 25.41 11.26
N ARG A 166 -5.84 24.91 10.87
CA ARG A 166 -4.88 25.64 10.03
C ARG A 166 -4.31 24.72 8.95
N SER A 167 -4.21 25.26 7.74
CA SER A 167 -3.52 24.64 6.62
C SER A 167 -2.02 24.93 6.70
N LEU A 168 -1.19 23.91 6.46
CA LEU A 168 0.25 24.06 6.23
C LEU A 168 0.62 23.90 4.75
N LYS A 169 -0.36 23.86 3.83
CA LYS A 169 -0.16 23.55 2.41
C LYS A 169 0.97 24.35 1.76
N ASP A 170 1.07 25.64 2.07
CA ASP A 170 2.08 26.56 1.53
C ASP A 170 3.35 26.69 2.38
N ALA A 171 3.55 25.75 3.32
CA ALA A 171 4.66 25.75 4.27
C ALA A 171 4.82 27.10 5.01
N PRO A 172 3.81 27.58 5.76
CA PRO A 172 3.92 28.85 6.46
C PRO A 172 5.03 28.81 7.54
N PRO A 173 5.80 29.90 7.72
CA PRO A 173 6.79 29.98 8.78
C PRO A 173 6.19 29.67 10.16
N PHE A 174 6.89 28.88 10.97
CA PHE A 174 6.39 28.41 12.27
C PHE A 174 5.91 29.55 13.19
N LYS A 175 6.67 30.65 13.24
CA LYS A 175 6.36 31.82 14.08
C LYS A 175 5.00 32.44 13.71
N GLN A 176 4.64 32.45 12.42
CA GLN A 176 3.36 32.99 11.95
C GLN A 176 2.18 32.16 12.45
N ILE A 177 2.28 30.83 12.35
CA ILE A 177 1.25 29.92 12.85
C ILE A 177 1.12 30.04 14.37
N LEU A 178 2.24 30.03 15.09
CA LEU A 178 2.22 30.09 16.56
C LEU A 178 1.62 31.39 17.08
N ILE A 179 1.95 32.54 16.46
CA ILE A 179 1.33 33.83 16.79
C ILE A 179 -0.17 33.79 16.52
N SER A 180 -0.62 33.23 15.38
CA SER A 180 -2.04 33.08 15.07
C SER A 180 -2.77 32.26 16.15
N LEU A 181 -2.18 31.14 16.57
CA LEU A 181 -2.75 30.27 17.60
C LEU A 181 -2.84 30.97 18.97
N VAL A 182 -1.77 31.60 19.43
CA VAL A 182 -1.74 32.29 20.73
C VAL A 182 -2.67 33.51 20.74
N LYS A 183 -2.75 34.29 19.65
CA LYS A 183 -3.69 35.40 19.52
C LYS A 183 -5.14 34.93 19.62
N PHE A 184 -5.49 33.79 19.03
CA PHE A 184 -6.83 33.23 19.14
C PHE A 184 -7.13 32.74 20.56
N LEU A 185 -6.23 31.95 21.16
CA LEU A 185 -6.40 31.40 22.51
C LEU A 185 -6.44 32.47 23.62
N SER A 186 -5.79 33.62 23.38
CA SER A 186 -5.83 34.76 24.30
C SER A 186 -7.04 35.69 24.10
N ASN A 187 -7.98 35.37 23.20
CA ASN A 187 -9.07 36.27 22.77
C ASN A 187 -8.56 37.64 22.30
N GLN A 188 -7.49 37.64 21.50
CA GLN A 188 -6.81 38.83 20.96
C GLN A 188 -6.21 39.76 22.02
N ARG A 189 -6.02 39.30 23.27
CA ARG A 189 -5.46 40.12 24.37
C ARG A 189 -3.94 40.18 24.35
N GLU A 190 -3.28 39.17 23.80
CA GLU A 190 -1.83 39.19 23.60
C GLU A 190 -1.49 39.79 22.23
N ILE A 191 -0.73 40.89 22.23
CA ILE A 191 -0.14 41.52 21.03
C ILE A 191 1.29 40.96 20.86
N ASP A 192 1.73 40.95 19.60
CA ASP A 192 2.97 40.39 19.03
C ASP A 192 4.10 40.05 20.01
N ALA A 193 4.58 38.80 19.89
CA ALA A 193 5.79 38.30 20.55
C ALA A 193 6.91 39.33 20.52
N ASP A 194 7.52 39.60 21.67
CA ASP A 194 8.67 40.49 21.79
C ASP A 194 9.75 40.06 20.78
N SER A 195 10.44 41.01 20.15
CA SER A 195 11.42 40.69 19.09
C SER A 195 12.59 39.82 19.59
N SER A 196 12.73 39.69 20.90
CA SER A 196 13.69 38.86 21.63
C SER A 196 13.17 37.45 22.02
N GLU A 197 11.89 37.14 21.83
CA GLU A 197 11.30 35.87 22.26
C GLU A 197 11.79 34.71 21.40
N THR A 198 12.39 33.70 22.05
CA THR A 198 12.85 32.50 21.35
C THR A 198 11.68 31.60 20.98
N THR A 199 11.83 30.79 19.93
CA THR A 199 10.80 29.83 19.52
C THR A 199 10.38 28.87 20.64
N THR A 200 11.33 28.48 21.49
CA THR A 200 11.09 27.60 22.64
C THR A 200 10.22 28.25 23.71
N ASP A 201 10.40 29.55 23.96
CA ASP A 201 9.58 30.32 24.90
C ASP A 201 8.15 30.42 24.38
N SER A 202 7.99 30.69 23.08
CA SER A 202 6.67 30.76 22.45
C SER A 202 5.94 29.42 22.47
N ILE A 203 6.65 28.29 22.24
CA ILE A 203 6.06 26.94 22.38
C ILE A 203 5.64 26.71 23.83
N SER A 204 6.47 27.08 24.80
CA SER A 204 6.15 26.89 26.23
C SER A 204 4.94 27.71 26.65
N ARG A 205 4.80 28.94 26.15
CA ARG A 205 3.61 29.77 26.35
C ARG A 205 2.36 29.14 25.72
N PHE A 206 2.47 28.61 24.50
CA PHE A 206 1.36 27.91 23.86
C PHE A 206 0.92 26.67 24.68
N LEU A 207 1.87 25.88 25.19
CA LEU A 207 1.56 24.73 26.06
C LEU A 207 0.87 25.13 27.36
N GLU A 208 1.17 26.31 27.91
CA GLU A 208 0.48 26.83 29.09
C GLU A 208 -1.01 27.07 28.80
N TYR A 209 -1.35 27.59 27.61
CA TYR A 209 -2.75 27.68 27.18
C TYR A 209 -3.40 26.30 27.03
N LEU A 210 -2.70 25.31 26.45
CA LEU A 210 -3.22 23.94 26.32
C LEU A 210 -3.49 23.24 27.66
N ARG A 211 -2.79 23.65 28.73
CA ARG A 211 -3.04 23.18 30.10
C ARG A 211 -4.25 23.85 30.71
N ARG A 212 -4.37 25.18 30.57
CA ARG A 212 -5.43 25.99 31.17
C ARG A 212 -6.78 25.78 30.51
N HIS A 213 -6.80 25.57 29.20
CA HIS A 213 -7.99 25.40 28.40
C HIS A 213 -8.00 24.06 27.71
N ARG A 214 -9.19 23.50 27.49
CA ARG A 214 -9.35 22.31 26.65
C ARG A 214 -9.48 22.72 25.19
N CYS A 215 -8.40 22.57 24.43
CA CYS A 215 -8.29 22.98 23.03
C CYS A 215 -8.21 21.77 22.09
N LEU A 216 -8.88 21.85 20.95
CA LEU A 216 -8.66 20.99 19.80
C LEU A 216 -7.99 21.83 18.72
N PHE A 217 -6.82 21.43 18.25
CA PHE A 217 -6.18 22.12 17.15
C PHE A 217 -5.70 21.16 16.07
N ILE A 218 -5.88 21.58 14.82
CA ILE A 218 -5.70 20.74 13.65
C ILE A 218 -4.73 21.43 12.71
N LEU A 219 -3.66 20.72 12.36
CA LEU A 219 -2.69 21.16 11.36
C LEU A 219 -2.78 20.23 10.16
N ASP A 220 -3.34 20.75 9.07
CA ASP A 220 -3.55 20.02 7.83
C ASP A 220 -2.33 20.14 6.92
N ASN A 221 -2.04 19.10 6.12
CA ASN A 221 -0.94 19.07 5.15
C ASN A 221 0.48 19.23 5.75
N VAL A 222 0.78 18.51 6.85
CA VAL A 222 2.12 18.54 7.45
C VAL A 222 3.21 18.09 6.46
N GLU A 223 2.91 17.32 5.42
CA GLU A 223 3.91 16.95 4.39
C GLU A 223 4.58 18.18 3.72
N SER A 224 3.89 19.32 3.70
CA SER A 224 4.41 20.56 3.08
C SER A 224 5.60 21.14 3.82
N ILE A 225 5.79 20.81 5.10
CA ILE A 225 6.96 21.26 5.90
C ILE A 225 8.05 20.18 6.01
N LEU A 226 7.84 19.03 5.37
CA LEU A 226 8.79 17.92 5.35
C LEU A 226 9.63 17.93 4.06
N GLN A 227 10.87 17.46 4.17
CA GLN A 227 11.86 17.40 3.11
C GLN A 227 11.58 16.19 2.20
N GLY A 228 11.61 16.40 0.88
CA GLY A 228 11.57 15.31 -0.09
C GLY A 228 12.86 14.48 -0.07
N GLY A 229 12.77 13.19 -0.36
CA GLY A 229 13.88 12.25 -0.40
C GLY A 229 14.30 11.69 0.97
N GLN A 230 13.82 12.24 2.08
CA GLN A 230 14.08 11.72 3.43
C GLN A 230 12.80 11.68 4.26
N THR A 231 12.37 10.46 4.61
CA THR A 231 11.09 10.24 5.30
C THR A 231 11.02 10.93 6.66
N GLY A 232 10.00 11.80 6.81
CA GLY A 232 9.67 12.44 8.08
C GLY A 232 10.66 13.51 8.53
N VAL A 233 11.70 13.81 7.74
CA VAL A 233 12.66 14.87 8.04
C VAL A 233 12.06 16.23 7.69
N TYR A 234 12.26 17.22 8.54
CA TYR A 234 11.75 18.58 8.32
C TYR A 234 12.63 19.32 7.29
N ARG A 235 12.01 20.21 6.51
CA ARG A 235 12.78 21.14 5.66
C ARG A 235 13.65 22.05 6.53
N PRO A 236 14.81 22.50 6.05
CA PRO A 236 15.62 23.50 6.75
C PRO A 236 14.78 24.72 7.16
N GLY A 237 14.78 25.05 8.45
CA GLY A 237 14.01 26.17 9.02
C GLY A 237 12.61 25.80 9.54
N TYR A 238 12.17 24.54 9.38
CA TYR A 238 10.86 24.04 9.83
C TYR A 238 10.95 23.05 11.00
N GLU A 239 12.14 22.83 11.55
CA GLU A 239 12.41 21.89 12.66
C GLU A 239 11.62 22.24 13.92
N SER A 240 11.24 23.52 14.07
CA SER A 240 10.44 24.01 15.19
C SER A 240 9.04 23.37 15.26
N TYR A 241 8.47 22.95 14.13
CA TYR A 241 7.23 22.16 14.14
C TYR A 241 7.44 20.78 14.77
N GLY A 242 8.61 20.15 14.54
CA GLY A 242 8.97 18.89 15.18
C GLY A 242 9.10 19.02 16.70
N GLU A 243 9.70 20.11 17.16
CA GLU A 243 9.76 20.41 18.59
C GLU A 243 8.36 20.63 19.18
N LEU A 244 7.46 21.35 18.49
CA LEU A 244 6.07 21.50 18.91
C LEU A 244 5.39 20.12 19.06
N PHE A 245 5.47 19.25 18.06
CA PHE A 245 4.82 17.94 18.09
C PHE A 245 5.36 17.09 19.23
N LYS A 246 6.67 17.10 19.43
CA LYS A 246 7.31 16.40 20.53
C LYS A 246 6.82 16.88 21.88
N ARG A 247 6.82 18.20 22.10
CA ARG A 247 6.43 18.83 23.37
C ARG A 247 4.95 18.64 23.69
N VAL A 248 4.07 18.70 22.69
CA VAL A 248 2.64 18.38 22.84
C VAL A 248 2.45 16.92 23.23
N GLY A 249 3.15 15.98 22.58
CA GLY A 249 3.05 14.56 22.92
C GLY A 249 3.53 14.23 24.33
N GLU A 250 4.66 14.80 24.75
CA GLU A 250 5.30 14.49 26.03
C GLU A 250 4.65 15.20 27.22
N SER A 251 4.20 16.44 27.05
CA SER A 251 3.71 17.26 28.18
C SER A 251 2.30 16.88 28.62
N SER A 252 2.03 17.00 29.93
CA SER A 252 0.68 16.79 30.46
C SER A 252 -0.21 17.99 30.18
N HIS A 253 -1.33 17.75 29.50
CA HIS A 253 -2.40 18.71 29.23
C HIS A 253 -3.70 17.98 28.85
N GLN A 254 -4.81 18.71 28.83
CA GLN A 254 -6.16 18.21 28.50
C GLN A 254 -6.57 18.43 27.03
N SER A 255 -5.71 19.10 26.27
CA SER A 255 -5.92 19.42 24.85
C SER A 255 -5.50 18.30 23.89
N CYS A 256 -5.90 18.39 22.62
CA CYS A 256 -5.53 17.45 21.57
C CYS A 256 -5.06 18.17 20.30
N LEU A 257 -3.93 17.73 19.74
CA LEU A 257 -3.43 18.08 18.42
C LEU A 257 -3.77 16.99 17.42
N ILE A 258 -4.42 17.35 16.32
CA ILE A 258 -4.55 16.47 15.15
C ILE A 258 -3.64 16.99 14.06
N ILE A 259 -2.81 16.13 13.49
CA ILE A 259 -2.09 16.43 12.26
C ILE A 259 -2.62 15.56 11.13
N THR A 260 -2.71 16.11 9.91
CA THR A 260 -2.86 15.29 8.72
C THR A 260 -1.58 15.33 7.90
N SER A 261 -1.15 14.18 7.37
CA SER A 261 0.05 14.13 6.54
C SER A 261 0.01 12.98 5.54
N ARG A 262 0.75 13.12 4.44
CA ARG A 262 1.04 12.00 3.54
C ARG A 262 2.12 11.07 4.09
N GLU A 263 3.02 11.59 4.91
CA GLU A 263 4.13 10.84 5.50
C GLU A 263 4.27 11.16 6.99
N LYS A 264 4.72 10.19 7.78
CA LYS A 264 4.85 10.33 9.24
C LYS A 264 6.02 11.27 9.58
N PRO A 265 5.80 12.38 10.32
CA PRO A 265 6.89 13.22 10.80
C PRO A 265 7.79 12.46 11.78
N ARG A 266 9.11 12.62 11.66
CA ARG A 266 10.10 11.88 12.45
C ARG A 266 9.94 12.08 13.96
N ALA A 267 9.47 13.24 14.38
CA ALA A 267 9.22 13.56 15.79
C ALA A 267 8.22 12.60 16.47
N LEU A 268 7.33 11.96 15.70
CA LEU A 268 6.31 11.07 16.25
C LEU A 268 6.78 9.63 16.45
N ALA A 269 7.83 9.21 15.76
CA ALA A 269 8.23 7.80 15.70
C ALA A 269 8.58 7.21 17.07
N ALA A 270 9.12 8.00 17.99
CA ALA A 270 9.47 7.57 19.34
C ALA A 270 8.30 7.71 20.36
N LEU A 271 7.26 8.45 20.00
CA LEU A 271 6.15 8.80 20.92
C LEU A 271 4.92 7.92 20.70
N GLU A 272 4.75 7.40 19.49
CA GLU A 272 3.60 6.62 19.07
C GLU A 272 3.50 5.27 19.79
N GLY A 273 2.28 4.88 20.17
CA GLY A 273 1.97 3.51 20.61
C GLY A 273 0.48 3.28 20.85
N GLU A 274 0.04 2.03 20.81
CA GLU A 274 -1.39 1.66 20.85
C GLU A 274 -2.12 2.15 22.10
N ILE A 275 -1.42 2.22 23.24
CA ILE A 275 -1.95 2.70 24.52
C ILE A 275 -1.35 4.06 24.94
N LEU A 276 -0.51 4.66 24.10
CA LEU A 276 0.19 5.91 24.43
C LEU A 276 -0.67 7.14 24.08
N PRO A 277 -0.35 8.31 24.67
CA PRO A 277 -1.03 9.57 24.36
C PRO A 277 -0.82 10.08 22.93
N VAL A 278 0.16 9.50 22.21
CA VAL A 278 0.42 9.79 20.80
C VAL A 278 0.08 8.55 19.98
N ARG A 279 -0.79 8.71 18.97
CA ARG A 279 -1.24 7.61 18.10
C ARG A 279 -1.27 8.05 16.64
N CYS A 280 -1.01 7.12 15.73
CA CYS A 280 -1.18 7.37 14.31
C CYS A 280 -2.30 6.47 13.76
N TRP A 281 -3.15 7.05 12.90
CA TRP A 281 -4.17 6.34 12.15
C TRP A 281 -3.78 6.31 10.68
N GLN A 282 -3.61 5.11 10.12
CA GLN A 282 -3.36 4.94 8.69
C GLN A 282 -4.69 4.81 7.94
N MET A 283 -5.07 5.85 7.20
CA MET A 283 -6.28 5.84 6.39
C MET A 283 -6.13 4.92 5.17
N ARG A 284 -7.10 4.02 5.01
CA ARG A 284 -7.29 3.16 3.83
C ARG A 284 -8.30 3.76 2.87
N GLY A 285 -8.57 3.12 1.73
CA GLY A 285 -9.70 3.44 0.85
C GLY A 285 -11.06 3.41 1.57
N ILE A 286 -12.07 4.04 0.96
CA ILE A 286 -13.47 3.85 1.38
C ILE A 286 -13.99 2.50 0.92
N GLU A 287 -14.99 1.99 1.63
CA GLU A 287 -15.68 0.74 1.29
C GLU A 287 -16.52 0.86 0.01
N ASP A 288 -16.82 -0.28 -0.62
CA ASP A 288 -17.59 -0.39 -1.85
C ASP A 288 -18.92 0.38 -1.79
N SER A 289 -19.65 0.31 -0.67
CA SER A 289 -20.94 0.99 -0.48
C SER A 289 -20.79 2.52 -0.61
N SER A 290 -19.83 3.10 0.12
CA SER A 290 -19.52 4.53 0.11
C SER A 290 -18.90 4.97 -1.22
N GLY A 291 -18.07 4.12 -1.82
CA GLY A 291 -17.52 4.35 -3.16
C GLY A 291 -18.61 4.46 -4.21
N GLN A 292 -19.61 3.57 -4.18
CA GLN A 292 -20.74 3.65 -5.10
C GLN A 292 -21.57 4.92 -4.90
N GLU A 293 -21.73 5.40 -3.66
CA GLU A 293 -22.39 6.69 -3.41
C GLU A 293 -21.64 7.85 -4.06
N ILE A 294 -20.30 7.86 -3.99
CA ILE A 294 -19.48 8.87 -4.67
C ILE A 294 -19.69 8.82 -6.20
N LEU A 295 -19.66 7.62 -6.78
CA LEU A 295 -19.86 7.44 -8.23
C LEU A 295 -21.27 7.90 -8.65
N LYS A 296 -22.31 7.55 -7.87
CA LYS A 296 -23.70 7.99 -8.11
C LYS A 296 -23.85 9.50 -8.01
N ALA A 297 -23.23 10.13 -7.01
CA ALA A 297 -23.27 11.57 -6.82
C ALA A 297 -22.57 12.34 -7.97
N LYS A 298 -21.67 11.67 -8.70
CA LYS A 298 -21.01 12.18 -9.90
C LYS A 298 -21.76 11.87 -11.21
N GLY A 299 -22.96 11.28 -11.14
CA GLY A 299 -23.84 11.10 -12.29
C GLY A 299 -23.81 9.70 -12.91
N LEU A 300 -22.95 8.80 -12.43
CA LEU A 300 -22.86 7.44 -12.99
C LEU A 300 -24.07 6.58 -12.57
N ARG A 301 -24.68 5.91 -13.56
CA ARG A 301 -25.85 5.04 -13.36
C ARG A 301 -25.39 3.62 -13.04
N LEU A 302 -25.47 3.24 -11.76
CA LEU A 302 -25.02 1.91 -11.28
C LEU A 302 -26.12 0.83 -11.23
N SER A 303 -27.37 1.14 -11.57
CA SER A 303 -28.52 0.24 -11.34
C SER A 303 -28.49 -1.09 -12.12
N GLN A 304 -27.63 -1.25 -13.12
CA GLN A 304 -27.35 -2.51 -13.82
C GLN A 304 -25.84 -2.88 -13.82
N ALA A 305 -25.02 -2.09 -13.11
CA ALA A 305 -23.57 -2.05 -13.21
C ALA A 305 -22.88 -2.05 -11.85
N GLU A 306 -23.53 -2.54 -10.78
CA GLU A 306 -22.96 -2.51 -9.43
C GLU A 306 -21.63 -3.27 -9.31
N GLU A 307 -21.44 -4.38 -10.05
CA GLU A 307 -20.17 -5.09 -10.08
C GLU A 307 -19.10 -4.29 -10.85
N GLN A 308 -19.48 -3.58 -11.91
CA GLN A 308 -18.57 -2.71 -12.67
C GLN A 308 -18.14 -1.50 -11.83
N GLY A 309 -19.06 -0.92 -11.05
CA GLY A 309 -18.74 0.12 -10.07
C GLY A 309 -17.82 -0.40 -8.96
N ARG A 310 -18.04 -1.63 -8.46
CA ARG A 310 -17.13 -2.28 -7.51
C ARG A 310 -15.76 -2.53 -8.12
N GLU A 311 -15.69 -2.98 -9.36
CA GLU A 311 -14.43 -3.14 -10.07
C GLU A 311 -13.68 -1.80 -10.19
N LEU A 312 -14.38 -0.71 -10.52
CA LEU A 312 -13.79 0.62 -10.54
C LEU A 312 -13.27 1.04 -9.14
N ILE A 313 -14.04 0.78 -8.08
CA ILE A 313 -13.64 1.10 -6.70
C ILE A 313 -12.41 0.30 -6.27
N ARG A 314 -12.38 -1.00 -6.55
CA ARG A 314 -11.22 -1.87 -6.32
C ARG A 314 -10.02 -1.38 -7.12
N ARG A 315 -10.23 -1.09 -8.40
CA ARG A 315 -9.18 -0.59 -9.29
C ARG A 315 -8.55 0.67 -8.74
N TYR A 316 -9.33 1.59 -8.17
CA TYR A 316 -8.84 2.84 -7.56
C TYR A 316 -8.59 2.77 -6.04
N ALA A 317 -8.53 1.56 -5.47
CA ALA A 317 -8.32 1.31 -4.05
C ALA A 317 -9.22 2.15 -3.12
N GLY A 318 -10.45 2.47 -3.54
CA GLY A 318 -11.37 3.31 -2.78
C GLY A 318 -10.88 4.73 -2.50
N ASN A 319 -10.01 5.31 -3.34
CA ASN A 319 -9.57 6.69 -3.16
C ASN A 319 -10.70 7.68 -3.56
N PRO A 320 -11.27 8.48 -2.63
CA PRO A 320 -12.43 9.33 -2.93
C PRO A 320 -12.18 10.37 -4.01
N LEU A 321 -10.99 10.98 -4.04
CA LEU A 321 -10.65 11.97 -5.06
C LEU A 321 -10.52 11.28 -6.43
N ALA A 322 -9.79 10.17 -6.49
CA ALA A 322 -9.66 9.35 -7.70
C ALA A 322 -11.03 8.96 -8.27
N LEU A 323 -11.95 8.49 -7.41
CA LEU A 323 -13.30 8.10 -7.81
C LEU A 323 -14.14 9.27 -8.33
N LYS A 324 -14.00 10.46 -7.75
CA LYS A 324 -14.70 11.67 -8.22
C LYS A 324 -14.23 12.12 -9.60
N LEU A 325 -12.92 12.03 -9.81
CA LEU A 325 -12.22 12.42 -11.04
C LEU A 325 -12.59 11.46 -12.18
N ILE A 326 -12.38 10.16 -11.97
CA ILE A 326 -12.69 9.16 -13.00
C ILE A 326 -14.18 9.09 -13.32
N ALA A 327 -15.07 9.29 -12.34
CA ALA A 327 -16.50 9.34 -12.62
C ALA A 327 -16.86 10.50 -13.56
N THR A 328 -16.16 11.63 -13.44
CA THR A 328 -16.32 12.78 -14.33
C THR A 328 -15.80 12.44 -15.73
N THR A 329 -14.61 11.83 -15.84
CA THR A 329 -14.05 11.38 -17.13
C THR A 329 -14.93 10.37 -17.84
N ILE A 330 -15.47 9.37 -17.12
CA ILE A 330 -16.39 8.38 -17.69
C ILE A 330 -17.68 9.06 -18.17
N GLN A 331 -18.17 10.05 -17.44
CA GLN A 331 -19.36 10.80 -17.82
C GLN A 331 -19.13 11.66 -19.07
N GLU A 332 -17.94 12.24 -19.24
CA GLU A 332 -17.60 13.15 -20.34
C GLU A 332 -17.16 12.43 -21.62
N LEU A 333 -16.35 11.37 -21.50
CA LEU A 333 -15.75 10.67 -22.65
C LEU A 333 -16.51 9.42 -23.09
N PHE A 334 -17.27 8.80 -22.17
CA PHE A 334 -17.95 7.52 -22.39
C PHE A 334 -19.45 7.60 -22.11
N ASP A 335 -20.03 8.80 -22.02
CA ASP A 335 -21.45 9.04 -21.73
C ASP A 335 -21.97 8.30 -20.47
N GLY A 336 -21.09 8.06 -19.50
CA GLY A 336 -21.43 7.33 -18.27
C GLY A 336 -21.32 5.80 -18.39
N ASN A 337 -20.82 5.27 -19.51
CA ASN A 337 -20.66 3.84 -19.76
C ASN A 337 -19.36 3.28 -19.16
N ILE A 338 -19.47 2.74 -17.94
CA ILE A 338 -18.33 2.14 -17.22
C ILE A 338 -17.78 0.92 -17.97
N ALA A 339 -18.63 0.14 -18.64
CA ALA A 339 -18.20 -1.08 -19.32
C ALA A 339 -17.30 -0.79 -20.53
N GLU A 340 -17.58 0.29 -21.25
CA GLU A 340 -16.77 0.74 -22.37
C GLU A 340 -15.43 1.30 -21.89
N PHE A 341 -15.45 2.13 -20.85
CA PHE A 341 -14.22 2.59 -20.20
C PHE A 341 -13.34 1.43 -19.72
N LEU A 342 -13.92 0.40 -19.08
CA LEU A 342 -13.17 -0.77 -18.59
C LEU A 342 -12.62 -1.66 -19.71
N LYS A 343 -13.11 -1.52 -20.95
CA LYS A 343 -12.57 -2.24 -22.12
C LYS A 343 -11.37 -1.54 -22.74
N GLU A 344 -11.26 -0.22 -22.58
CA GLU A 344 -10.09 0.52 -23.04
C GLU A 344 -8.89 0.17 -22.14
N GLU A 345 -7.85 -0.42 -22.74
CA GLU A 345 -6.64 -0.85 -22.02
C GLU A 345 -5.78 0.35 -21.58
N THR A 346 -5.93 1.51 -22.24
CA THR A 346 -5.27 2.77 -21.87
C THR A 346 -6.05 3.48 -20.80
N ILE A 347 -5.47 3.49 -19.60
CA ILE A 347 -6.14 3.94 -18.40
C ILE A 347 -6.07 5.47 -18.38
N ALA A 348 -7.22 6.14 -18.48
CA ALA A 348 -7.29 7.59 -18.32
C ALA A 348 -6.96 7.96 -16.86
N PHE A 349 -5.66 8.10 -16.54
CA PHE A 349 -5.17 8.42 -15.19
C PHE A 349 -4.81 9.88 -15.00
N ASN A 350 -5.04 10.77 -15.97
CA ASN A 350 -4.47 12.13 -15.97
C ASN A 350 -4.59 12.88 -14.62
N GLU A 351 -5.70 12.75 -13.89
CA GLU A 351 -5.90 13.50 -12.64
C GLU A 351 -5.33 12.79 -11.38
N ILE A 352 -5.18 11.46 -11.38
CA ILE A 352 -4.49 10.70 -10.30
C ILE A 352 -2.99 10.69 -10.54
N ARG A 353 -2.57 10.74 -11.81
CA ARG A 353 -1.20 10.91 -12.25
C ARG A 353 -0.57 12.09 -11.54
N VAL A 354 -1.22 13.26 -11.53
CA VAL A 354 -0.75 14.44 -10.78
C VAL A 354 -0.56 14.16 -9.28
N LEU A 355 -1.44 13.38 -8.65
CA LEU A 355 -1.29 13.03 -7.23
C LEU A 355 -0.12 12.08 -7.00
N LEU A 356 0.08 11.10 -7.89
CA LEU A 356 1.17 10.13 -7.81
C LEU A 356 2.51 10.76 -8.21
N ASP A 357 2.55 11.66 -9.19
CA ASP A 357 3.70 12.48 -9.57
C ASP A 357 4.21 13.26 -8.34
N GLN A 358 3.31 13.93 -7.61
CA GLN A 358 3.68 14.63 -6.37
C GLN A 358 4.27 13.71 -5.28
N HIS A 359 3.94 12.42 -5.28
CA HIS A 359 4.58 11.46 -4.38
C HIS A 359 5.93 11.02 -4.91
N PHE A 360 6.02 10.71 -6.21
CA PHE A 360 7.26 10.31 -6.89
C PHE A 360 8.34 11.39 -6.82
N ASP A 361 7.98 12.66 -7.00
CA ASP A 361 8.89 13.82 -6.89
C ASP A 361 9.52 13.96 -5.49
N ARG A 362 8.94 13.30 -4.48
CA ARG A 362 9.44 13.29 -3.10
C ARG A 362 10.19 12.01 -2.74
N LEU A 363 10.30 11.04 -3.64
CA LEU A 363 11.05 9.80 -3.38
C LEU A 363 12.55 10.06 -3.50
N SER A 364 13.34 9.34 -2.71
CA SER A 364 14.76 9.17 -2.98
C SER A 364 14.96 8.27 -4.21
N ALA A 365 16.15 8.34 -4.83
CA ALA A 365 16.49 7.48 -5.97
C ALA A 365 16.34 5.98 -5.65
N LEU A 366 16.63 5.58 -4.41
CA LEU A 366 16.44 4.20 -3.97
C LEU A 366 14.96 3.84 -3.81
N GLU A 367 14.16 4.71 -3.20
CA GLU A 367 12.72 4.50 -3.09
C GLU A 367 12.05 4.42 -4.47
N GLU A 368 12.45 5.28 -5.40
CA GLU A 368 11.97 5.23 -6.79
C GLU A 368 12.37 3.92 -7.48
N SER A 369 13.63 3.47 -7.35
CA SER A 369 14.06 2.18 -7.89
C SER A 369 13.29 1.00 -7.29
N ILE A 370 13.00 1.02 -5.98
CA ILE A 370 12.15 0.00 -5.34
C ILE A 370 10.75 0.01 -5.95
N MET A 371 10.16 1.19 -6.19
CA MET A 371 8.85 1.29 -6.82
C MET A 371 8.86 0.63 -8.20
N TYR A 372 9.85 0.88 -9.04
CA TYR A 372 9.97 0.21 -10.33
C TYR A 372 10.15 -1.31 -10.19
N TRP A 373 10.99 -1.78 -9.27
CA TRP A 373 11.19 -3.22 -9.07
C TRP A 373 9.95 -3.96 -8.56
N LEU A 374 9.18 -3.35 -7.66
CA LEU A 374 7.90 -3.92 -7.22
C LEU A 374 6.90 -3.98 -8.38
N ALA A 375 6.92 -2.97 -9.25
CA ALA A 375 6.06 -2.93 -10.43
C ALA A 375 6.45 -3.97 -11.49
N ILE A 376 7.75 -4.12 -11.76
CA ILE A 376 8.30 -5.10 -12.72
C ILE A 376 7.99 -6.52 -12.27
N ASN A 377 8.23 -6.86 -11.00
CA ASN A 377 8.04 -8.22 -10.50
C ASN A 377 6.57 -8.66 -10.47
N ARG A 378 5.61 -7.72 -10.35
CA ARG A 378 4.14 -7.95 -10.37
C ARG A 378 3.58 -8.98 -9.36
N GLU A 379 4.39 -9.46 -8.45
CA GLU A 379 4.01 -10.29 -7.31
C GLU A 379 4.71 -9.79 -6.03
N PRO A 380 4.25 -10.16 -4.83
CA PRO A 380 4.91 -9.73 -3.62
C PRO A 380 6.40 -10.13 -3.56
N VAL A 381 7.27 -9.14 -3.35
CA VAL A 381 8.72 -9.28 -3.40
C VAL A 381 9.31 -9.20 -1.99
N THR A 382 10.20 -10.12 -1.66
CA THR A 382 10.94 -10.15 -0.40
C THR A 382 12.12 -9.19 -0.43
N VAL A 383 12.65 -8.86 0.75
CA VAL A 383 13.87 -8.04 0.88
C VAL A 383 15.06 -8.67 0.15
N GLN A 384 15.18 -10.00 0.14
CA GLN A 384 16.29 -10.67 -0.53
C GLN A 384 16.17 -10.58 -2.05
N GLU A 385 14.98 -10.82 -2.60
CA GLU A 385 14.72 -10.67 -4.04
C GLU A 385 15.01 -9.23 -4.51
N LEU A 386 14.61 -8.21 -3.74
CA LEU A 386 14.96 -6.81 -4.04
C LEU A 386 16.47 -6.54 -4.00
N LEU A 387 17.21 -7.12 -3.04
CA LEU A 387 18.68 -6.99 -3.00
C LEU A 387 19.37 -7.62 -4.21
N ASP A 388 18.80 -8.71 -4.74
CA ASP A 388 19.34 -9.41 -5.89
C ASP A 388 19.03 -8.68 -7.22
N ASP A 389 17.90 -7.97 -7.26
CA ASP A 389 17.40 -7.22 -8.41
C ASP A 389 18.03 -5.81 -8.51
N ILE A 390 18.10 -5.04 -7.42
CA ILE A 390 18.50 -3.62 -7.39
C ILE A 390 19.96 -3.42 -7.84
N ILE A 391 20.14 -2.57 -8.85
CA ILE A 391 21.43 -2.11 -9.35
C ILE A 391 21.45 -0.57 -9.31
N PRO A 392 22.53 0.07 -8.79
CA PRO A 392 23.70 -0.54 -8.17
C PRO A 392 23.38 -1.24 -6.83
N PRO A 393 24.20 -2.20 -6.36
CA PRO A 393 23.94 -2.92 -5.11
C PRO A 393 23.84 -1.98 -3.91
N VAL A 394 22.84 -2.21 -3.06
CA VAL A 394 22.55 -1.40 -1.88
C VAL A 394 22.76 -2.19 -0.59
N LEU A 395 23.05 -1.48 0.50
CA LEU A 395 23.17 -2.13 1.80
C LEU A 395 21.78 -2.45 2.35
N LYS A 396 21.61 -3.64 2.93
CA LYS A 396 20.34 -4.09 3.52
C LYS A 396 19.70 -3.07 4.49
N PRO A 397 20.44 -2.36 5.39
CA PRO A 397 19.85 -1.33 6.23
C PRO A 397 19.22 -0.17 5.45
N GLN A 398 19.87 0.27 4.35
CA GLN A 398 19.35 1.35 3.50
C GLN A 398 18.07 0.91 2.79
N LEU A 399 18.03 -0.32 2.29
CA LEU A 399 16.83 -0.90 1.68
C LEU A 399 15.67 -0.97 2.68
N LEU A 400 15.92 -1.41 3.92
CA LEU A 400 14.89 -1.47 4.97
C LEU A 400 14.38 -0.08 5.37
N GLU A 401 15.25 0.92 5.41
CA GLU A 401 14.87 2.31 5.64
C GLU A 401 13.96 2.84 4.52
N ALA A 402 14.34 2.63 3.26
CA ALA A 402 13.55 3.02 2.10
C ALA A 402 12.18 2.32 2.06
N LEU A 403 12.13 1.00 2.31
CA LEU A 403 10.87 0.25 2.41
C LEU A 403 9.97 0.78 3.54
N THR A 404 10.55 1.13 4.68
CA THR A 404 9.80 1.73 5.80
C THR A 404 9.21 3.09 5.40
N GLY A 405 9.98 3.89 4.65
CA GLY A 405 9.52 5.15 4.08
C GLY A 405 8.33 4.98 3.14
N LEU A 406 8.45 4.07 2.18
CA LEU A 406 7.39 3.77 1.21
C LEU A 406 6.10 3.23 1.88
N VAL A 407 6.22 2.34 2.87
CA VAL A 407 5.08 1.85 3.66
C VAL A 407 4.43 3.01 4.42
N GLY A 408 5.24 3.87 5.06
CA GLY A 408 4.77 5.03 5.80
C GLY A 408 4.00 6.04 4.93
N ARG A 409 4.29 6.08 3.63
CA ARG A 409 3.57 6.89 2.62
C ARG A 409 2.37 6.20 2.01
N SER A 410 2.12 4.94 2.36
CA SER A 410 1.10 4.07 1.74
C SER A 410 1.25 3.92 0.23
N LEU A 411 2.49 3.97 -0.28
CA LEU A 411 2.78 3.68 -1.69
C LEU A 411 2.97 2.18 -1.93
N ILE A 412 3.35 1.44 -0.87
CA ILE A 412 3.52 -0.01 -0.89
C ILE A 412 2.85 -0.65 0.33
N GLU A 413 2.52 -1.92 0.20
CA GLU A 413 1.86 -2.73 1.23
C GLU A 413 2.74 -3.91 1.62
N LYS A 414 2.66 -4.29 2.90
CA LYS A 414 3.28 -5.51 3.41
C LYS A 414 2.28 -6.66 3.33
N THR A 415 2.69 -7.76 2.72
CA THR A 415 1.88 -8.97 2.61
C THR A 415 2.52 -10.13 3.37
N GLN A 416 1.73 -11.17 3.66
CA GLN A 416 2.20 -12.43 4.27
C GLN A 416 2.04 -13.62 3.31
N GLU A 417 2.09 -13.36 2.01
CA GLU A 417 1.95 -14.42 1.00
C GLU A 417 3.20 -15.32 0.94
N LYS A 418 4.37 -14.76 1.27
CA LYS A 418 5.63 -15.50 1.39
C LYS A 418 6.00 -15.72 2.87
N PRO A 419 6.84 -16.73 3.19
CA PRO A 419 7.28 -16.99 4.57
C PRO A 419 8.08 -15.82 5.18
N ALA A 420 8.80 -15.08 4.33
CA ALA A 420 9.48 -13.86 4.70
C ALA A 420 8.57 -12.65 4.41
N ALA A 421 8.81 -11.54 5.12
CA ALA A 421 8.13 -10.28 4.84
C ALA A 421 8.27 -9.89 3.36
N SER A 422 7.14 -9.79 2.68
CA SER A 422 7.04 -9.43 1.26
C SER A 422 6.28 -8.13 1.09
N PHE A 423 6.59 -7.42 0.02
CA PHE A 423 6.06 -6.09 -0.28
C PHE A 423 5.46 -6.07 -1.68
N THR A 424 4.38 -5.33 -1.86
CA THR A 424 3.76 -5.12 -3.18
C THR A 424 3.19 -3.72 -3.29
N GLN A 425 2.78 -3.33 -4.48
CA GLN A 425 2.06 -2.09 -4.74
C GLN A 425 0.57 -2.38 -4.92
N GLN A 426 -0.27 -1.39 -4.58
CA GLN A 426 -1.66 -1.41 -4.99
C GLN A 426 -1.76 -1.33 -6.52
N SER A 427 -2.80 -1.93 -7.11
CA SER A 427 -2.94 -2.01 -8.57
C SER A 427 -2.83 -0.66 -9.28
N VAL A 428 -3.47 0.42 -8.77
CA VAL A 428 -3.32 1.77 -9.34
C VAL A 428 -1.86 2.21 -9.40
N VAL A 429 -1.17 2.06 -8.27
CA VAL A 429 0.18 2.56 -8.09
C VAL A 429 1.13 1.77 -8.97
N MET A 430 0.92 0.46 -9.07
CA MET A 430 1.68 -0.42 -9.95
C MET A 430 1.53 -0.04 -11.41
N GLU A 431 0.30 0.11 -11.90
CA GLU A 431 0.04 0.45 -13.31
C GLU A 431 0.60 1.85 -13.66
N TYR A 432 0.40 2.84 -12.79
CA TYR A 432 1.05 4.16 -12.95
C TYR A 432 2.58 4.05 -12.97
N THR A 433 3.17 3.22 -12.10
CA THR A 433 4.63 3.06 -12.02
C THR A 433 5.18 2.42 -13.30
N ILE A 434 4.44 1.47 -13.90
CA ILE A 434 4.80 0.87 -15.19
C ILE A 434 4.68 1.89 -16.33
N GLU A 435 3.59 2.65 -16.42
CA GLU A 435 3.44 3.69 -17.44
C GLU A 435 4.59 4.70 -17.37
N ARG A 436 4.90 5.20 -16.17
CA ARG A 436 6.03 6.12 -15.94
C ARG A 436 7.36 5.50 -16.35
N LEU A 437 7.61 4.24 -15.98
CA LEU A 437 8.83 3.51 -16.35
C LEU A 437 8.99 3.42 -17.87
N VAL A 438 7.92 3.05 -18.58
CA VAL A 438 7.90 2.91 -20.04
C VAL A 438 8.16 4.25 -20.72
N GLU A 439 7.48 5.32 -20.29
CA GLU A 439 7.68 6.67 -20.83
C GLU A 439 9.12 7.15 -20.62
N GLN A 440 9.65 7.03 -19.41
CA GLN A 440 11.02 7.44 -19.11
C GLN A 440 12.04 6.64 -19.94
N ILE A 441 11.85 5.33 -20.12
CA ILE A 441 12.76 4.53 -20.96
C ILE A 441 12.66 4.93 -22.43
N CYS A 442 11.47 5.27 -22.93
CA CYS A 442 11.33 5.79 -24.30
C CYS A 442 12.05 7.14 -24.47
N ASP A 443 12.01 7.99 -23.45
CA ASP A 443 12.78 9.24 -23.41
C ASP A 443 14.30 8.96 -23.36
N GLU A 444 14.76 8.02 -22.52
CA GLU A 444 16.16 7.59 -22.45
C GLU A 444 16.68 7.11 -23.81
N ILE A 445 15.89 6.31 -24.54
CA ILE A 445 16.26 5.83 -25.88
C ILE A 445 16.36 6.97 -26.88
N SER A 446 15.45 7.94 -26.79
CA SER A 446 15.43 9.09 -27.69
C SER A 446 16.61 10.05 -27.46
N HIS A 447 17.07 10.18 -26.20
CA HIS A 447 18.15 11.09 -25.80
C HIS A 447 19.52 10.40 -25.64
N GLN A 448 19.58 9.07 -25.76
CA GLN A 448 20.77 8.23 -25.54
C GLN A 448 21.38 8.36 -24.14
N ASP A 449 20.54 8.57 -23.12
CA ASP A 449 20.94 8.63 -21.71
C ASP A 449 20.34 7.44 -20.96
N PHE A 450 21.13 6.39 -20.75
CA PHE A 450 20.63 5.10 -20.27
C PHE A 450 20.86 4.93 -18.77
N HIS A 451 19.90 5.34 -17.95
CA HIS A 451 19.94 5.14 -16.50
C HIS A 451 19.02 3.99 -16.07
N LEU A 452 17.73 4.05 -16.39
CA LEU A 452 16.74 3.02 -16.09
C LEU A 452 17.00 1.76 -16.91
N LEU A 453 17.36 1.90 -18.19
CA LEU A 453 17.72 0.76 -19.04
C LEU A 453 18.92 -0.02 -18.49
N HIS A 454 19.82 0.65 -17.75
CA HIS A 454 20.94 0.00 -17.06
C HIS A 454 20.52 -0.67 -15.76
N ASN A 455 19.65 -0.03 -14.99
CA ASN A 455 19.39 -0.37 -13.59
C ASN A 455 18.18 -1.31 -13.39
N HIS A 456 17.30 -1.45 -14.39
CA HIS A 456 16.08 -2.24 -14.30
C HIS A 456 15.95 -3.22 -15.47
N ALA A 457 15.49 -4.43 -15.20
CA ALA A 457 15.18 -5.39 -16.26
C ALA A 457 13.82 -5.05 -16.89
N LEU A 458 13.73 -5.04 -18.22
CA LEU A 458 12.45 -4.86 -18.91
C LEU A 458 11.55 -6.10 -18.80
N ILE A 459 12.17 -7.27 -18.71
CA ILE A 459 11.55 -8.58 -18.44
C ILE A 459 12.50 -9.42 -17.59
N LYS A 460 11.98 -10.36 -16.82
CA LYS A 460 12.77 -11.38 -16.14
C LYS A 460 12.59 -12.71 -16.87
N ALA A 461 13.60 -13.12 -17.63
CA ALA A 461 13.60 -14.39 -18.36
C ALA A 461 13.34 -15.59 -17.43
N THR A 462 13.77 -15.53 -16.17
CA THR A 462 13.53 -16.58 -15.16
C THR A 462 12.22 -16.45 -14.38
N ALA A 463 11.37 -15.46 -14.68
CA ALA A 463 10.05 -15.36 -14.07
C ALA A 463 9.11 -16.47 -14.54
N LYS A 464 8.05 -16.71 -13.75
CA LYS A 464 6.96 -17.62 -14.14
C LYS A 464 6.33 -17.14 -15.45
N ASP A 465 5.91 -18.06 -16.31
CA ASP A 465 5.42 -17.73 -17.65
C ASP A 465 4.32 -16.65 -17.66
N TYR A 466 3.33 -16.73 -16.77
CA TYR A 466 2.25 -15.74 -16.70
C TYR A 466 2.72 -14.34 -16.28
N ILE A 467 3.76 -14.24 -15.45
CA ILE A 467 4.36 -12.96 -15.05
C ILE A 467 5.13 -12.41 -16.23
N ARG A 468 5.98 -13.24 -16.84
CA ARG A 468 6.80 -12.84 -18.00
C ARG A 468 5.93 -12.38 -19.18
N GLU A 469 4.84 -13.08 -19.49
CA GLU A 469 3.87 -12.62 -20.50
C GLU A 469 3.26 -11.25 -20.15
N SER A 470 3.01 -11.00 -18.86
CA SER A 470 2.53 -9.69 -18.40
C SER A 470 3.61 -8.61 -18.52
N GLU A 471 4.85 -8.89 -18.14
CA GLU A 471 6.01 -8.00 -18.32
C GLU A 471 6.23 -7.67 -19.81
N ILE A 472 6.16 -8.68 -20.68
CA ILE A 472 6.26 -8.51 -22.14
C ILE A 472 5.15 -7.59 -22.63
N ARG A 473 3.90 -7.84 -22.24
CA ARG A 473 2.75 -7.07 -22.71
C ARG A 473 2.76 -5.62 -22.21
N LEU A 474 3.14 -5.39 -20.97
CA LEU A 474 2.99 -4.09 -20.30
C LEU A 474 4.25 -3.23 -20.31
N ILE A 475 5.43 -3.82 -20.48
CA ILE A 475 6.72 -3.10 -20.46
C ILE A 475 7.43 -3.22 -21.80
N LEU A 476 7.80 -4.43 -22.22
CA LEU A 476 8.64 -4.63 -23.39
C LEU A 476 7.94 -4.27 -24.71
N GLN A 477 6.67 -4.67 -24.87
CA GLN A 477 5.88 -4.44 -26.08
C GLN A 477 5.60 -2.95 -26.31
N PRO A 478 5.17 -2.14 -25.33
CA PRO A 478 5.00 -0.71 -25.52
C PRO A 478 6.28 -0.01 -25.98
N ILE A 479 7.43 -0.34 -25.37
CA ILE A 479 8.73 0.25 -25.76
C ILE A 479 9.13 -0.20 -27.17
N ALA A 480 8.97 -1.49 -27.51
CA ALA A 480 9.24 -1.98 -28.87
C ALA A 480 8.29 -1.35 -29.92
N THR A 481 7.03 -1.10 -29.54
CA THR A 481 6.05 -0.42 -30.39
C THR A 481 6.45 1.04 -30.62
N TYR A 482 6.91 1.73 -29.58
CA TYR A 482 7.47 3.08 -29.69
C TYR A 482 8.66 3.12 -30.67
N LEU A 483 9.59 2.17 -30.57
CA LEU A 483 10.75 2.09 -31.46
C LEU A 483 10.34 1.84 -32.92
N THR A 484 9.49 0.85 -33.16
CA THR A 484 9.06 0.47 -34.52
C THR A 484 8.14 1.48 -35.18
N ALA A 485 7.44 2.32 -34.39
CA ALA A 485 6.64 3.43 -34.90
C ALA A 485 7.49 4.63 -35.37
N ARG A 486 8.72 4.77 -34.84
CA ARG A 486 9.55 5.97 -35.02
C ARG A 486 10.81 5.72 -35.86
N PHE A 487 11.30 4.48 -35.88
CA PHE A 487 12.53 4.07 -36.53
C PHE A 487 12.30 2.86 -37.43
N SER A 488 13.00 2.80 -38.55
CA SER A 488 13.09 1.62 -39.39
C SER A 488 13.87 0.49 -38.69
N LYS A 489 13.66 -0.76 -39.12
CA LYS A 489 14.40 -1.92 -38.60
C LYS A 489 15.93 -1.73 -38.68
N THR A 490 16.41 -1.09 -39.74
CA THR A 490 17.83 -0.80 -39.94
C THR A 490 18.36 0.21 -38.92
N GLU A 491 17.59 1.27 -38.64
CA GLU A 491 17.95 2.27 -37.63
C GLU A 491 17.97 1.67 -36.22
N ILE A 492 16.99 0.82 -35.89
CA ILE A 492 16.96 0.09 -34.61
C ILE A 492 18.19 -0.82 -34.48
N GLY A 493 18.53 -1.58 -35.54
CA GLY A 493 19.73 -2.43 -35.55
C GLY A 493 21.01 -1.63 -35.36
N ASN A 494 21.17 -0.50 -36.08
CA ASN A 494 22.32 0.38 -35.96
C ASN A 494 22.44 1.00 -34.56
N TRP A 495 21.32 1.46 -33.98
CA TRP A 495 21.27 1.94 -32.60
C TRP A 495 21.74 0.87 -31.63
N ALA A 496 21.25 -0.37 -31.77
CA ALA A 496 21.64 -1.45 -30.87
C ALA A 496 23.12 -1.81 -31.01
N ILE A 497 23.66 -1.88 -32.23
CA ILE A 497 25.10 -2.12 -32.45
C ILE A 497 25.92 -1.03 -31.75
N GLN A 498 25.52 0.24 -31.87
CA GLN A 498 26.19 1.34 -31.18
C GLN A 498 26.09 1.20 -29.67
N ALA A 499 24.90 0.98 -29.11
CA ALA A 499 24.70 0.78 -27.68
C ALA A 499 25.53 -0.39 -27.12
N LEU A 500 25.51 -1.54 -27.80
CA LEU A 500 26.28 -2.73 -27.41
C LEU A 500 27.79 -2.51 -27.52
N SER A 501 28.27 -1.75 -28.50
CA SER A 501 29.70 -1.39 -28.61
C SER A 501 30.17 -0.50 -27.45
N VAL A 502 29.35 0.48 -27.05
CA VAL A 502 29.65 1.34 -25.88
C VAL A 502 29.74 0.50 -24.61
N LEU A 503 28.80 -0.43 -24.41
CA LEU A 503 28.78 -1.32 -23.24
C LEU A 503 30.01 -2.24 -23.17
N ARG A 504 30.50 -2.73 -24.32
CA ARG A 504 31.71 -3.57 -24.39
C ARG A 504 33.00 -2.84 -24.02
N HIS A 505 33.08 -1.54 -24.29
CA HIS A 505 34.27 -0.74 -24.00
C HIS A 505 34.30 -0.12 -22.60
N GLN A 506 33.32 -0.42 -21.74
CA GLN A 506 33.35 0.00 -20.34
C GLN A 506 34.41 -0.81 -19.56
N SER A 507 35.23 -0.10 -18.78
CA SER A 507 36.48 -0.60 -18.19
C SER A 507 36.31 -1.69 -17.12
N LEU A 508 35.09 -1.95 -16.66
CA LEU A 508 34.74 -3.03 -15.75
C LEU A 508 33.38 -3.60 -16.13
N PRO A 509 33.16 -4.94 -16.09
CA PRO A 509 31.85 -5.53 -16.25
C PRO A 509 30.99 -5.14 -15.03
N LEU A 510 30.33 -4.00 -15.12
CA LEU A 510 29.32 -3.56 -14.17
C LEU A 510 28.10 -4.46 -14.34
N ARG A 511 27.73 -5.17 -13.28
CA ARG A 511 26.50 -5.98 -13.23
C ARG A 511 25.30 -5.05 -13.49
N ASN A 512 24.73 -5.07 -14.69
CA ASN A 512 23.62 -4.23 -15.12
C ASN A 512 22.65 -5.04 -16.02
N TYR A 513 21.58 -4.40 -16.51
CA TYR A 513 20.57 -5.00 -17.38
C TYR A 513 20.62 -4.50 -18.83
N ALA A 514 21.55 -3.61 -19.15
CA ALA A 514 21.56 -2.84 -20.40
C ALA A 514 21.60 -3.74 -21.64
N ALA A 515 22.60 -4.61 -21.73
CA ALA A 515 22.78 -5.48 -22.89
C ALA A 515 21.62 -6.48 -23.03
N GLY A 516 21.16 -7.06 -21.92
CA GLY A 516 19.99 -7.94 -21.90
C GLY A 516 18.72 -7.25 -22.38
N ASN A 517 18.47 -6.02 -21.93
CA ASN A 517 17.34 -5.20 -22.35
C ASN A 517 17.40 -4.86 -23.84
N VAL A 518 18.56 -4.47 -24.36
CA VAL A 518 18.76 -4.22 -25.79
C VAL A 518 18.46 -5.48 -26.62
N VAL A 519 18.98 -6.63 -26.20
CA VAL A 519 18.72 -7.92 -26.87
C VAL A 519 17.23 -8.27 -26.85
N ASN A 520 16.55 -8.11 -25.72
CA ASN A 520 15.12 -8.35 -25.60
C ASN A 520 14.30 -7.41 -26.52
N LEU A 521 14.67 -6.13 -26.60
CA LEU A 521 14.03 -5.16 -27.49
C LEU A 521 14.24 -5.49 -28.97
N LEU A 522 15.44 -5.93 -29.36
CA LEU A 522 15.72 -6.38 -30.73
C LEU A 522 14.86 -7.58 -31.12
N CYS A 523 14.82 -8.60 -30.25
CA CYS A 523 13.99 -9.78 -30.45
C CYS A 523 12.52 -9.39 -30.60
N LYS A 524 12.02 -8.53 -29.71
CA LYS A 524 10.62 -8.10 -29.70
C LYS A 524 10.26 -7.22 -30.90
N SER A 525 11.21 -6.46 -31.41
CA SER A 525 11.06 -5.62 -32.63
C SER A 525 11.20 -6.43 -33.93
N GLY A 526 11.44 -7.74 -33.84
CA GLY A 526 11.60 -8.63 -35.00
C GLY A 526 12.84 -8.30 -35.82
N ILE A 527 13.93 -7.93 -35.14
CA ILE A 527 15.27 -7.77 -35.74
C ILE A 527 15.97 -9.13 -35.73
N ASP A 528 16.56 -9.50 -36.87
CA ASP A 528 17.39 -10.69 -36.98
C ASP A 528 18.73 -10.44 -36.28
N LEU A 529 19.06 -11.31 -35.33
CA LEU A 529 20.31 -11.24 -34.57
C LEU A 529 21.47 -11.95 -35.26
N THR A 530 21.27 -12.55 -36.43
CA THR A 530 22.34 -13.24 -37.17
C THR A 530 23.60 -12.41 -37.31
N GLY A 531 24.74 -12.95 -36.87
CA GLY A 531 26.04 -12.27 -36.97
C GLY A 531 26.27 -11.15 -35.95
N TYR A 532 25.39 -10.94 -34.97
CA TYR A 532 25.61 -9.95 -33.92
C TYR A 532 26.81 -10.33 -33.05
N ASP A 533 27.62 -9.33 -32.71
CA ASP A 533 28.73 -9.47 -31.78
C ASP A 533 28.27 -9.07 -30.37
N LEU A 534 27.96 -10.09 -29.58
CA LEU A 534 27.51 -9.96 -28.20
C LEU A 534 28.63 -10.35 -27.21
N SER A 535 29.89 -10.43 -27.66
CA SER A 535 31.04 -10.82 -26.85
C SER A 535 31.35 -9.82 -25.72
N HIS A 536 31.97 -10.29 -24.64
CA HIS A 536 32.39 -9.48 -23.49
C HIS A 536 31.27 -8.66 -22.81
N LEU A 537 30.00 -9.05 -22.99
CA LEU A 537 28.85 -8.34 -22.42
C LEU A 537 28.25 -9.08 -21.22
N VAL A 538 27.65 -8.31 -20.31
CA VAL A 538 26.79 -8.84 -19.24
C VAL A 538 25.34 -8.85 -19.73
N ILE A 539 24.89 -9.99 -20.24
CA ILE A 539 23.58 -10.19 -20.87
C ILE A 539 22.71 -10.99 -19.91
N ARG A 540 22.16 -10.28 -18.91
CA ARG A 540 21.26 -10.85 -17.91
C ARG A 540 19.81 -10.74 -18.36
N GLN A 541 19.00 -11.72 -17.97
CA GLN A 541 17.55 -11.72 -18.21
C GLN A 541 17.18 -11.64 -19.71
N ALA A 542 18.05 -12.08 -20.61
CA ALA A 542 17.71 -12.20 -22.02
C ALA A 542 16.80 -13.42 -22.23
N TYR A 543 15.65 -13.21 -22.86
CA TYR A 543 14.71 -14.25 -23.20
C TYR A 543 14.87 -14.63 -24.67
N LEU A 544 15.70 -15.64 -24.92
CA LEU A 544 16.12 -16.11 -26.25
C LEU A 544 15.46 -17.43 -26.65
N GLN A 545 14.36 -17.79 -25.99
CA GLN A 545 13.58 -18.97 -26.33
C GLN A 545 12.87 -18.78 -27.68
N GLY A 546 13.07 -19.71 -28.61
CA GLY A 546 12.54 -19.63 -29.97
C GLY A 546 13.28 -18.65 -30.89
N ILE A 547 14.37 -18.02 -30.44
CA ILE A 547 15.15 -17.07 -31.25
C ILE A 547 16.25 -17.80 -32.03
N SER A 548 16.36 -17.49 -33.32
CA SER A 548 17.43 -17.98 -34.19
C SER A 548 18.70 -17.14 -33.96
N LEU A 549 19.80 -17.79 -33.59
CA LEU A 549 21.07 -17.13 -33.25
C LEU A 549 22.26 -17.66 -34.09
N PRO A 550 22.17 -17.76 -35.42
CA PRO A 550 23.28 -18.24 -36.23
C PRO A 550 24.40 -17.18 -36.26
N HIS A 551 25.64 -17.65 -36.09
CA HIS A 551 26.84 -16.80 -36.12
C HIS A 551 26.86 -15.64 -35.12
N VAL A 552 26.07 -15.72 -34.04
CA VAL A 552 26.13 -14.74 -32.94
C VAL A 552 27.31 -15.05 -32.03
N ASP A 553 28.15 -14.05 -31.77
CA ASP A 553 29.30 -14.22 -30.89
C ASP A 553 28.93 -13.91 -29.44
N PHE A 554 29.04 -14.91 -28.56
CA PHE A 554 28.83 -14.77 -27.11
C PHE A 554 30.12 -14.97 -26.31
N SER A 555 31.29 -14.90 -26.95
CA SER A 555 32.58 -15.14 -26.31
C SER A 555 32.76 -14.25 -25.08
N ASP A 556 33.22 -14.82 -23.97
CA ASP A 556 33.49 -14.12 -22.71
C ASP A 556 32.31 -13.29 -22.15
N SER A 557 31.07 -13.68 -22.47
CA SER A 557 29.86 -12.99 -22.01
C SER A 557 29.24 -13.65 -20.78
N ASP A 558 28.68 -12.84 -19.88
CA ASP A 558 27.88 -13.33 -18.74
C ASP A 558 26.41 -13.46 -19.16
N LEU A 559 25.95 -14.70 -19.29
CA LEU A 559 24.58 -15.06 -19.67
C LEU A 559 23.72 -15.47 -18.46
N SER A 560 24.11 -15.08 -17.25
CA SER A 560 23.40 -15.45 -16.03
C SER A 560 21.94 -15.01 -16.06
N GLN A 561 21.06 -15.90 -15.62
CA GLN A 561 19.60 -15.67 -15.60
C GLN A 561 18.98 -15.42 -16.98
N SER A 562 19.66 -15.78 -18.08
CA SER A 562 19.08 -15.75 -19.42
C SER A 562 18.52 -17.13 -19.80
N THR A 563 17.46 -17.14 -20.61
CA THR A 563 16.77 -18.36 -21.02
C THR A 563 16.99 -18.60 -22.51
N PHE A 564 17.42 -19.80 -22.87
CA PHE A 564 17.62 -20.23 -24.25
C PHE A 564 16.56 -21.27 -24.64
N SER A 565 16.43 -21.52 -25.93
CA SER A 565 15.70 -22.68 -26.41
C SER A 565 16.33 -23.95 -25.84
N GLU A 566 15.65 -24.62 -24.90
CA GLU A 566 16.00 -25.99 -24.56
C GLU A 566 15.63 -26.87 -25.76
N PRO A 567 16.60 -27.49 -26.46
CA PRO A 567 16.28 -28.29 -27.64
C PRO A 567 15.47 -29.54 -27.27
N PHE A 568 15.60 -30.06 -26.06
CA PHE A 568 14.78 -31.11 -25.47
C PHE A 568 15.10 -31.22 -23.98
N SER A 569 14.18 -31.80 -23.19
CA SER A 569 14.39 -32.05 -21.74
C SER A 569 15.46 -33.14 -21.49
N SER A 570 15.06 -34.35 -21.09
CA SER A 570 15.95 -35.51 -21.05
C SER A 570 15.76 -36.33 -22.32
N ALA A 571 16.83 -36.54 -23.10
CA ALA A 571 16.78 -37.41 -24.27
C ALA A 571 16.60 -38.88 -23.84
N LEU A 572 15.52 -39.50 -24.29
CA LEU A 572 15.16 -40.88 -23.97
C LEU A 572 15.33 -41.83 -25.15
N SER A 573 15.25 -41.30 -26.38
CA SER A 573 15.38 -42.09 -27.59
C SER A 573 16.10 -41.33 -28.70
N LEU A 574 16.86 -42.08 -29.50
CA LEU A 574 17.67 -41.56 -30.60
C LEU A 574 17.51 -42.47 -31.81
N ALA A 575 17.37 -41.89 -33.00
CA ALA A 575 17.35 -42.64 -34.25
C ALA A 575 18.08 -41.86 -35.35
N PHE A 576 18.94 -42.55 -36.09
CA PHE A 576 19.51 -42.02 -37.34
C PHE A 576 18.67 -42.49 -38.52
N GLY A 577 18.52 -41.62 -39.52
CA GLY A 577 18.11 -42.03 -40.85
C GLY A 577 19.15 -42.96 -41.47
N LEU A 578 18.73 -43.87 -42.36
CA LEU A 578 19.64 -44.85 -42.97
C LEU A 578 20.73 -44.23 -43.86
N ASP A 579 20.47 -43.02 -44.38
CA ASP A 579 21.44 -42.22 -45.10
C ASP A 579 22.43 -41.48 -44.19
N GLY A 580 22.24 -41.54 -42.87
CA GLY A 580 23.05 -40.86 -41.87
C GLY A 580 22.94 -39.33 -41.87
N LYS A 581 22.03 -38.76 -42.66
CA LYS A 581 21.89 -37.29 -42.81
C LYS A 581 20.93 -36.69 -41.80
N LEU A 582 19.99 -37.50 -41.30
CA LEU A 582 18.98 -37.09 -40.34
C LEU A 582 19.19 -37.76 -38.99
N LEU A 583 18.98 -37.00 -37.92
CA LEU A 583 18.94 -37.48 -36.54
C LEU A 583 17.62 -37.04 -35.91
N ALA A 584 16.93 -37.98 -35.27
CA ALA A 584 15.75 -37.72 -34.45
C ALA A 584 16.06 -37.99 -32.99
N VAL A 585 15.67 -37.06 -32.12
CA VAL A 585 15.84 -37.16 -30.66
C VAL A 585 14.50 -36.99 -29.97
N GLY A 586 14.07 -38.00 -29.23
CA GLY A 586 12.82 -38.00 -28.47
C GLY A 586 13.07 -37.73 -27.00
N ASP A 587 12.25 -36.88 -26.41
CA ASP A 587 12.46 -36.39 -25.05
C ASP A 587 11.43 -36.89 -24.03
N ALA A 588 11.66 -36.55 -22.76
CA ALA A 588 10.82 -36.94 -21.65
C ALA A 588 9.45 -36.23 -21.60
N ASN A 589 9.25 -35.17 -22.39
CA ASN A 589 8.03 -34.37 -22.43
C ASN A 589 7.16 -34.67 -23.67
N GLY A 590 7.56 -35.62 -24.53
CA GLY A 590 6.79 -35.96 -25.73
C GLY A 590 7.20 -35.19 -26.99
N VAL A 591 8.30 -34.43 -26.94
CA VAL A 591 8.83 -33.68 -28.07
C VAL A 591 9.85 -34.54 -28.83
N ILE A 592 9.81 -34.48 -30.16
CA ILE A 592 10.84 -35.08 -31.02
C ILE A 592 11.50 -33.99 -31.84
N CYS A 593 12.80 -33.85 -31.73
CA CYS A 593 13.57 -32.87 -32.49
C CYS A 593 14.32 -33.52 -33.65
N LEU A 594 14.27 -32.89 -34.82
CA LEU A 594 14.86 -33.38 -36.06
C LEU A 594 16.03 -32.50 -36.49
N TRP A 595 17.16 -33.15 -36.74
CA TRP A 595 18.45 -32.54 -36.96
C TRP A 595 19.06 -32.99 -38.28
N GLN A 596 19.70 -32.07 -38.97
CA GLN A 596 20.55 -32.36 -40.11
C GLN A 596 21.99 -32.60 -39.60
N VAL A 597 22.49 -33.82 -39.76
CA VAL A 597 23.77 -34.28 -39.19
C VAL A 597 24.98 -33.55 -39.79
N SER A 598 24.91 -33.16 -41.08
CA SER A 598 26.04 -32.48 -41.74
C SER A 598 26.37 -31.11 -41.15
N GLN A 599 25.41 -30.45 -40.50
CA GLN A 599 25.55 -29.09 -39.96
C GLN A 599 25.18 -29.02 -38.47
N PHE A 600 24.76 -30.15 -37.87
CA PHE A 600 24.17 -30.23 -36.53
C PHE A 600 23.13 -29.13 -36.27
N GLN A 601 22.28 -28.88 -37.27
CA GLN A 601 21.21 -27.89 -37.20
C GLN A 601 19.87 -28.58 -37.00
N GLN A 602 19.12 -28.16 -35.98
CA GLN A 602 17.72 -28.53 -35.86
C GLN A 602 16.92 -27.82 -36.94
N PHE A 603 16.16 -28.58 -37.75
CA PHE A 603 15.36 -28.02 -38.84
C PHE A 603 13.85 -28.23 -38.65
N SER A 604 13.45 -29.14 -37.76
CA SER A 604 12.03 -29.37 -37.47
C SER A 604 11.79 -29.99 -36.09
N VAL A 605 10.55 -29.90 -35.60
CA VAL A 605 10.10 -30.45 -34.31
C VAL A 605 8.74 -31.11 -34.49
N CYS A 606 8.63 -32.36 -34.05
CA CYS A 606 7.36 -33.06 -33.98
C CYS A 606 6.73 -32.87 -32.59
N ARG A 607 5.55 -32.24 -32.54
CA ARG A 607 4.76 -32.05 -31.32
C ARG A 607 3.44 -32.80 -31.45
N GLY A 608 3.12 -33.62 -30.45
CA GLY A 608 1.84 -34.32 -30.42
C GLY A 608 1.76 -35.51 -29.47
N HIS A 609 2.88 -36.07 -29.02
CA HIS A 609 2.87 -36.94 -27.86
C HIS A 609 2.66 -36.12 -26.58
N THR A 610 1.90 -36.67 -25.64
CA THR A 610 1.59 -35.99 -24.37
C THR A 610 2.49 -36.43 -23.21
N ASN A 611 3.42 -37.35 -23.49
CA ASN A 611 4.32 -37.93 -22.49
C ASN A 611 5.58 -38.53 -23.15
N ARG A 612 6.53 -39.01 -22.34
CA ARG A 612 7.87 -39.54 -22.71
C ARG A 612 7.88 -40.35 -24.00
N VAL A 613 8.79 -40.01 -24.92
CA VAL A 613 9.02 -40.78 -26.16
C VAL A 613 10.08 -41.85 -25.91
N TRP A 614 9.64 -43.10 -25.75
CA TRP A 614 10.51 -44.22 -25.40
C TRP A 614 11.25 -44.80 -26.61
N SER A 615 10.71 -44.66 -27.82
CA SER A 615 11.29 -45.26 -29.01
C SER A 615 10.97 -44.44 -30.24
N ILE A 616 11.97 -44.27 -31.11
CA ILE A 616 11.87 -43.60 -32.40
C ILE A 616 12.56 -44.47 -33.43
N VAL A 617 12.01 -44.55 -34.64
CA VAL A 617 12.62 -45.27 -35.76
C VAL A 617 12.25 -44.62 -37.10
N PHE A 618 13.24 -44.49 -37.98
CA PHE A 618 13.01 -44.10 -39.38
C PHE A 618 12.60 -45.31 -40.23
N SER A 619 11.76 -45.08 -41.22
CA SER A 619 11.50 -46.06 -42.27
C SER A 619 12.76 -46.31 -43.11
N PRO A 620 12.85 -47.44 -43.84
CA PRO A 620 14.01 -47.78 -44.66
C PRO A 620 14.41 -46.73 -45.70
N ASP A 621 13.44 -45.96 -46.20
CA ASP A 621 13.61 -44.88 -47.17
C ASP A 621 13.78 -43.49 -46.52
N SER A 622 13.85 -43.42 -45.19
CA SER A 622 13.87 -42.19 -44.37
C SER A 622 12.73 -41.21 -44.66
N GLN A 623 11.65 -41.63 -45.33
CA GLN A 623 10.50 -40.76 -45.65
C GLN A 623 9.47 -40.68 -44.53
N ILE A 624 9.52 -41.61 -43.58
CA ILE A 624 8.56 -41.72 -42.48
C ILE A 624 9.31 -41.91 -41.17
N LEU A 625 8.86 -41.25 -40.12
CA LEU A 625 9.32 -41.46 -38.75
C LEU A 625 8.19 -42.08 -37.93
N ALA A 626 8.46 -43.13 -37.17
CA ALA A 626 7.53 -43.66 -36.19
C ALA A 626 8.06 -43.44 -34.77
N SER A 627 7.16 -43.13 -33.84
CA SER A 627 7.49 -42.97 -32.41
C SER A 627 6.49 -43.67 -31.51
N GLY A 628 6.99 -44.29 -30.44
CA GLY A 628 6.19 -44.89 -29.37
C GLY A 628 6.37 -44.13 -28.06
N SER A 629 5.27 -43.86 -27.37
CA SER A 629 5.25 -43.04 -26.16
C SER A 629 4.59 -43.71 -24.95
N GLU A 630 4.95 -43.18 -23.79
CA GLU A 630 4.26 -43.34 -22.51
C GLU A 630 2.75 -43.01 -22.58
N ASP A 631 2.33 -42.16 -23.52
CA ASP A 631 0.91 -41.81 -23.76
C ASP A 631 0.08 -42.94 -24.38
N LYS A 632 0.68 -44.12 -24.56
CA LYS A 632 0.06 -45.35 -25.08
C LYS A 632 -0.27 -45.31 -26.57
N THR A 633 0.24 -44.32 -27.31
CA THR A 633 0.05 -44.20 -28.75
C THR A 633 1.34 -44.44 -29.52
N VAL A 634 1.20 -44.84 -30.79
CA VAL A 634 2.27 -44.75 -31.78
C VAL A 634 1.91 -43.65 -32.76
N LYS A 635 2.83 -42.72 -33.03
CA LYS A 635 2.61 -41.66 -34.02
C LYS A 635 3.54 -41.83 -35.21
N ILE A 636 3.02 -41.49 -36.38
CA ILE A 636 3.71 -41.53 -37.66
C ILE A 636 3.86 -40.10 -38.15
N TRP A 637 5.08 -39.70 -38.46
CA TRP A 637 5.44 -38.32 -38.78
C TRP A 637 6.12 -38.20 -40.14
N SER A 638 5.99 -37.01 -40.69
CA SER A 638 6.84 -36.50 -41.77
C SER A 638 8.19 -36.08 -41.21
N PRO A 639 9.31 -36.69 -41.61
CA PRO A 639 10.63 -36.25 -41.18
C PRO A 639 11.05 -34.91 -41.78
N THR A 640 10.43 -34.48 -42.88
CA THR A 640 10.76 -33.20 -43.54
C THR A 640 9.99 -32.04 -42.93
N THR A 641 8.70 -32.22 -42.63
CA THR A 641 7.83 -31.16 -42.12
C THR A 641 7.63 -31.21 -40.60
N GLY A 642 7.85 -32.36 -39.96
CA GLY A 642 7.57 -32.57 -38.53
C GLY A 642 6.09 -32.81 -38.21
N GLU A 643 5.23 -32.87 -39.23
CA GLU A 643 3.78 -33.05 -39.06
C GLU A 643 3.42 -34.51 -38.77
N CYS A 644 2.40 -34.72 -37.93
CA CYS A 644 1.87 -36.04 -37.63
C CYS A 644 0.91 -36.48 -38.74
N PHE A 645 1.29 -37.49 -39.51
CA PHE A 645 0.42 -38.09 -40.53
C PHE A 645 -0.66 -38.99 -39.94
N ASN A 646 -0.33 -39.73 -38.88
CA ASN A 646 -1.28 -40.69 -38.29
C ASN A 646 -0.97 -40.97 -36.82
N THR A 647 -2.02 -41.23 -36.05
CA THR A 647 -1.93 -41.70 -34.66
C THR A 647 -2.55 -43.09 -34.58
N LEU A 648 -1.74 -44.09 -34.24
CA LEU A 648 -2.16 -45.46 -34.05
C LEU A 648 -2.46 -45.70 -32.58
N GLU A 649 -3.73 -45.95 -32.30
CA GLU A 649 -4.26 -46.23 -30.96
C GLU A 649 -4.52 -47.74 -30.79
N GLY A 650 -4.50 -48.23 -29.54
CA GLY A 650 -4.85 -49.62 -29.21
C GLY A 650 -4.00 -50.24 -28.12
N HIS A 651 -2.80 -49.72 -27.84
CA HIS A 651 -2.01 -50.16 -26.71
C HIS A 651 -2.67 -49.70 -25.39
N LYS A 652 -2.82 -50.63 -24.42
CA LYS A 652 -3.43 -50.34 -23.11
C LYS A 652 -2.45 -49.72 -22.10
N SER A 653 -1.17 -49.71 -22.44
CA SER A 653 -0.06 -49.22 -21.63
C SER A 653 1.04 -48.61 -22.52
N ARG A 654 2.12 -48.15 -21.89
CA ARG A 654 3.30 -47.51 -22.50
C ARG A 654 3.81 -48.30 -23.70
N VAL A 655 4.11 -47.61 -24.80
CA VAL A 655 4.75 -48.22 -25.97
C VAL A 655 6.26 -48.11 -25.83
N TRP A 656 6.92 -49.23 -25.50
CA TRP A 656 8.37 -49.27 -25.25
C TRP A 656 9.22 -49.35 -26.51
N SER A 657 8.68 -49.87 -27.61
CA SER A 657 9.46 -50.12 -28.82
C SER A 657 8.58 -50.03 -30.06
N VAL A 658 9.12 -49.41 -31.10
CA VAL A 658 8.59 -49.41 -32.46
C VAL A 658 9.69 -49.84 -33.43
N ALA A 659 9.32 -50.54 -34.51
CA ALA A 659 10.27 -51.00 -35.51
C ALA A 659 9.62 -51.02 -36.91
N PHE A 660 10.39 -50.63 -37.93
CA PHE A 660 10.02 -50.86 -39.32
C PHE A 660 10.61 -52.17 -39.84
N SER A 661 9.91 -52.81 -40.78
CA SER A 661 10.47 -53.92 -41.56
C SER A 661 11.63 -53.43 -42.41
N ARG A 662 12.72 -54.22 -42.48
CA ARG A 662 13.95 -53.86 -43.23
C ARG A 662 13.84 -54.07 -44.75
N MET A 663 12.73 -54.60 -45.26
CA MET A 663 12.58 -54.89 -46.69
C MET A 663 11.96 -53.69 -47.42
N VAL A 664 12.77 -53.01 -48.21
CA VAL A 664 12.28 -52.18 -49.32
C VAL A 664 11.77 -53.16 -50.38
N LYS A 665 10.46 -53.21 -50.64
CA LYS A 665 9.96 -53.97 -51.80
C LYS A 665 10.55 -53.30 -53.06
N PRO A 666 11.14 -54.09 -53.97
CA PRO A 666 11.81 -53.57 -55.17
C PRO A 666 10.87 -52.83 -56.11
#